data_AF-A0A937M4K5-F1
#
_entry.id   AF-A0A937M4K5-F1
#
_cell.length_a   1.000
_cell.length_b   1.000
_cell.length_c   1.000
_cell.angle_alpha   90.00
_cell.angle_beta   90.00
_cell.angle_gamma   90.00
#
_symmetry.space_group_name_H-M   'P 1'
#
loop_
_entity.id
_entity.type
_entity.pdbx_description
1 polymer ?
#
loop_
_entity_poly.entity_id
_entity_poly.type
_entity_poly.pdbx_seq_one_letter_code
_entity_poly.pdbx_strand_id
1 'polypeptide(L)'
;MQFCRSSKLLLASLTRLLPYLFAFALLPTIVVAQAGLTDTDIALLKEVMPDASSFSEKAGDPPVYKAYAAAEQDAEPELIGYLFETPDYPPEEIGYSAPIEVLVGMDLEGVLSGIKVLYYRESYKSIRGDFLNTERFPNQFEGMSVSDGFRPGRDLDGVSRATITSWATSRGIRNAARHVAQSYLTDSEFAANANSGEAALQILEAQSWEELKESGLVKDFSIVLEDLTELNLTLAFMGNESLGELLVGPDDYSRADREASNRVSDGNMLLVGIDGNASTPFRQERLAVKQGNAVYNIERRRFVYVGSADNGKIAGKVRFAGAMVLSDEIDMNKPFTVLYDTGKQVETFEELAQTDYQVPPVPLALAMGTPVPAEYLPERANPFPEFDDFEEEEGVWASLMNSAPWYEVAALLVLFALVMTAFLRKSAPIRWVTLAYTLVYLGFYNGTFLSVSHITNGLKLGPSLFLNDLPLLLIVVFTIVTTLFWGRVFCSSLCPFGALQDFITRIVPKKWQRELPQTIHDKALYIKYGILALLVVTAVTFSDLSLFQYFEPFGTIFYFSRSALLWVILALFLLASTFISRFYCRYACPLGAALGVTSFLSPFRIKRVQQCEVCKVCEKSCPTGAIRGPAIDFKECVRCDVCESKLITKAGVCKHSVEDVMARHKSWTPVTVTG
;
A
#
# COMPACT_ATOMS: atom_id res chain seq x y z
N MET A 1 -31.54 -43.44 40.19
CA MET A 1 -32.71 -43.07 39.35
C MET A 1 -33.19 -41.61 39.53
N GLN A 2 -32.35 -40.68 40.00
CA GLN A 2 -32.75 -39.27 40.23
C GLN A 2 -32.16 -38.28 39.20
N PHE A 3 -31.18 -38.70 38.39
CA PHE A 3 -30.52 -37.87 37.38
C PHE A 3 -31.24 -37.81 36.02
N CYS A 4 -32.21 -38.70 35.77
CA CYS A 4 -32.90 -38.78 34.47
C CYS A 4 -34.12 -37.84 34.36
N ARG A 5 -34.52 -37.20 35.47
CA ARG A 5 -35.68 -36.30 35.53
C ARG A 5 -35.32 -34.82 35.26
N SER A 6 -34.07 -34.42 35.51
CA SER A 6 -33.60 -33.03 35.32
C SER A 6 -33.19 -32.71 33.88
N SER A 7 -32.73 -33.71 33.12
CA SER A 7 -32.39 -33.55 31.69
C SER A 7 -33.62 -33.36 30.79
N LYS A 8 -34.77 -33.93 31.16
CA LYS A 8 -36.04 -33.76 30.42
C LYS A 8 -36.67 -32.38 30.62
N LEU A 9 -36.46 -31.74 31.77
CA LEU A 9 -36.96 -30.38 32.05
C LEU A 9 -36.12 -29.30 31.32
N LEU A 10 -34.80 -29.49 31.21
CA LEU A 10 -33.92 -28.61 30.43
C LEU A 10 -34.10 -28.78 28.90
N LEU A 11 -34.35 -30.00 28.41
CA LEU A 11 -34.74 -30.19 27.00
C LEU A 11 -36.11 -29.58 26.68
N ALA A 12 -37.06 -29.59 27.63
CA ALA A 12 -38.38 -28.99 27.46
C ALA A 12 -38.35 -27.44 27.49
N SER A 13 -37.39 -26.82 28.20
CA SER A 13 -37.19 -25.37 28.16
C SER A 13 -36.42 -24.92 26.91
N LEU A 14 -35.46 -25.71 26.42
CA LEU A 14 -34.72 -25.43 25.17
C LEU A 14 -35.57 -25.63 23.91
N THR A 15 -36.50 -26.59 23.91
CA THR A 15 -37.46 -26.77 22.80
C THR A 15 -38.58 -25.73 22.79
N ARG A 16 -38.93 -25.15 23.95
CA ARG A 16 -39.85 -23.99 24.04
C ARG A 16 -39.20 -22.66 23.64
N LEU A 17 -37.87 -22.54 23.73
CA LEU A 17 -37.11 -21.39 23.23
C LEU A 17 -36.67 -21.53 21.77
N LEU A 18 -36.70 -22.75 21.22
CA LEU A 18 -36.38 -23.01 19.81
C LEU A 18 -37.26 -22.23 18.82
N PRO A 19 -38.59 -22.09 18.98
CA PRO A 19 -39.39 -21.25 18.08
C PRO A 19 -39.15 -19.75 18.28
N TYR A 20 -38.62 -19.30 19.43
CA TYR A 20 -38.24 -17.89 19.62
C TYR A 20 -36.83 -17.59 19.05
N LEU A 21 -35.91 -18.55 19.11
CA LEU A 21 -34.62 -18.50 18.40
C LEU A 21 -34.79 -18.65 16.88
N PHE A 22 -35.78 -19.44 16.43
CA PHE A 22 -36.16 -19.53 15.02
C PHE A 22 -36.99 -18.33 14.55
N ALA A 23 -37.81 -17.71 15.41
CA ALA A 23 -38.48 -16.43 15.11
C ALA A 23 -37.51 -15.25 15.07
N PHE A 24 -36.38 -15.31 15.77
CA PHE A 24 -35.28 -14.36 15.59
C PHE A 24 -34.45 -14.64 14.32
N ALA A 25 -34.44 -15.89 13.84
CA ALA A 25 -33.84 -16.29 12.56
C ALA A 25 -34.79 -16.17 11.35
N LEU A 26 -36.07 -15.87 11.60
CA LEU A 26 -37.13 -15.55 10.64
C LEU A 26 -37.71 -14.15 10.90
N LEU A 27 -36.91 -13.24 11.48
CA LEU A 27 -37.06 -11.84 11.08
C LEU A 27 -36.86 -11.82 9.58
N PRO A 28 -37.69 -11.06 8.83
CA PRO A 28 -37.58 -11.03 7.39
C PRO A 28 -36.12 -10.78 7.06
N THR A 29 -35.65 -11.40 6.00
CA THR A 29 -34.63 -10.82 5.17
C THR A 29 -34.95 -9.33 5.07
N ILE A 30 -34.38 -8.53 5.96
CA ILE A 30 -33.97 -7.19 5.61
C ILE A 30 -33.00 -7.54 4.51
N VAL A 31 -33.53 -7.54 3.29
CA VAL A 31 -32.82 -7.03 2.14
C VAL A 31 -32.04 -5.89 2.75
N VAL A 32 -30.74 -6.13 2.98
CA VAL A 32 -29.82 -5.03 3.11
C VAL A 32 -29.99 -4.37 1.76
N ALA A 33 -30.93 -3.42 1.70
CA ALA A 33 -30.77 -2.32 0.81
C ALA A 33 -29.34 -1.91 1.11
N GLN A 34 -28.48 -2.04 0.10
CA GLN A 34 -27.28 -1.23 0.02
C GLN A 34 -27.65 0.11 0.64
N ALA A 35 -26.96 0.50 1.70
CA ALA A 35 -27.27 1.76 2.34
C ALA A 35 -26.92 2.83 1.31
N GLY A 36 -27.92 3.15 0.49
CA GLY A 36 -27.81 4.14 -0.56
C GLY A 36 -27.36 5.45 0.07
N LEU A 37 -26.73 6.29 -0.74
CA LEU A 37 -26.36 7.64 -0.36
C LEU A 37 -27.49 8.29 0.42
N THR A 38 -27.20 8.77 1.63
CA THR A 38 -28.19 9.48 2.43
C THR A 38 -28.50 10.82 1.77
N ASP A 39 -29.65 11.43 2.08
CA ASP A 39 -29.99 12.77 1.55
C ASP A 39 -28.89 13.81 1.87
N THR A 40 -28.19 13.64 3.00
CA THR A 40 -27.04 14.46 3.39
C THR A 40 -25.81 14.23 2.51
N ASP A 41 -25.55 12.99 2.10
CA ASP A 41 -24.44 12.67 1.19
C ASP A 41 -24.72 13.22 -0.21
N ILE A 42 -25.96 13.07 -0.69
CA ILE A 42 -26.38 13.60 -2.00
C ILE A 42 -26.29 15.13 -2.02
N ALA A 43 -26.71 15.81 -0.95
CA ALA A 43 -26.58 17.26 -0.84
C ALA A 43 -25.12 17.72 -0.89
N LEU A 44 -24.22 16.99 -0.24
CA LEU A 44 -22.78 17.28 -0.24
C LEU A 44 -22.14 17.05 -1.62
N LEU A 45 -22.45 15.93 -2.28
CA LEU A 45 -21.97 15.63 -3.64
C LEU A 45 -22.46 16.68 -4.64
N LYS A 46 -23.70 17.16 -4.49
CA LYS A 46 -24.31 18.19 -5.34
C LYS A 46 -23.74 19.59 -5.11
N GLU A 47 -23.14 19.87 -3.95
CA GLU A 47 -22.40 21.11 -3.73
C GLU A 47 -21.11 21.17 -4.58
N VAL A 48 -20.48 20.01 -4.79
CA VAL A 48 -19.23 19.90 -5.56
C VAL A 48 -19.49 19.74 -7.06
N MET A 49 -20.56 19.04 -7.45
CA MET A 49 -20.95 18.85 -8.84
C MET A 49 -22.44 19.17 -9.03
N PRO A 50 -22.80 20.46 -9.22
CA PRO A 50 -24.19 20.91 -9.25
C PRO A 50 -24.98 20.43 -10.46
N ASP A 51 -24.29 20.17 -11.58
CA ASP A 51 -24.89 19.72 -12.85
C ASP A 51 -25.39 18.27 -12.81
N ALA A 52 -24.98 17.51 -11.78
CA ALA A 52 -25.40 16.14 -11.60
C ALA A 52 -26.86 16.05 -11.09
N SER A 53 -27.63 15.20 -11.75
CA SER A 53 -29.00 14.87 -11.35
C SER A 53 -29.05 13.72 -10.35
N SER A 54 -28.11 12.77 -10.46
CA SER A 54 -28.00 11.59 -9.61
C SER A 54 -26.54 11.12 -9.49
N PHE A 55 -26.27 10.31 -8.46
CA PHE A 55 -24.94 9.80 -8.15
C PHE A 55 -24.97 8.29 -7.88
N SER A 56 -23.91 7.57 -8.25
CA SER A 56 -23.73 6.18 -7.85
C SER A 56 -23.23 6.06 -6.41
N GLU A 57 -23.34 4.87 -5.82
CA GLU A 57 -22.53 4.53 -4.66
C GLU A 57 -21.03 4.55 -5.01
N LYS A 58 -20.19 4.77 -4.01
CA LYS A 58 -18.74 4.77 -4.16
C LYS A 58 -18.27 3.37 -4.54
N ALA A 59 -17.61 3.25 -5.70
CA ALA A 59 -17.15 1.96 -6.22
C ALA A 59 -15.95 2.13 -7.16
N GLY A 60 -15.31 1.02 -7.52
CA GLY A 60 -14.17 0.97 -8.43
C GLY A 60 -12.80 1.02 -7.75
N ASP A 61 -11.73 1.00 -8.55
CA ASP A 61 -10.34 1.06 -8.12
C ASP A 61 -9.56 2.00 -9.09
N PRO A 62 -9.26 3.24 -8.69
CA PRO A 62 -9.50 3.83 -7.37
C PRO A 62 -10.99 4.15 -7.11
N PRO A 63 -11.45 4.24 -5.86
CA PRO A 63 -12.87 4.34 -5.53
C PRO A 63 -13.48 5.71 -5.82
N VAL A 64 -14.52 5.77 -6.66
CA VAL A 64 -15.18 7.01 -7.09
C VAL A 64 -16.71 6.93 -6.97
N TYR A 65 -17.37 8.07 -6.79
CA TYR A 65 -18.79 8.27 -7.07
C TYR A 65 -18.93 8.68 -8.54
N LYS A 66 -19.84 8.06 -9.28
CA LYS A 66 -20.17 8.46 -10.65
C LYS A 66 -21.32 9.46 -10.62
N ALA A 67 -21.19 10.55 -11.36
CA ALA A 67 -22.22 11.57 -11.49
C ALA A 67 -22.90 11.48 -12.84
N TYR A 68 -24.23 11.61 -12.85
CA TYR A 68 -25.01 11.48 -14.07
C TYR A 68 -25.91 12.68 -14.36
N ALA A 69 -25.98 13.06 -15.64
CA ALA A 69 -26.93 14.06 -16.15
C ALA A 69 -28.38 13.56 -16.03
N ALA A 70 -29.32 14.49 -16.13
CA ALA A 70 -30.74 14.17 -16.15
C ALA A 70 -31.08 13.38 -17.43
N ALA A 71 -31.55 12.14 -17.27
CA ALA A 71 -32.03 11.34 -18.40
C ALA A 71 -33.41 11.82 -18.86
N GLU A 72 -33.62 11.88 -20.19
CA GLU A 72 -34.97 11.91 -20.76
C GLU A 72 -35.68 10.55 -20.50
N GLN A 73 -37.01 10.55 -20.48
CA GLN A 73 -37.79 9.33 -20.17
C GLN A 73 -37.37 8.15 -21.07
N ASP A 74 -36.97 7.04 -20.41
CA ASP A 74 -36.47 5.76 -20.98
C ASP A 74 -35.02 5.75 -21.55
N ALA A 75 -34.21 6.79 -21.34
CA ALA A 75 -32.77 6.77 -21.66
C ALA A 75 -31.90 6.36 -20.45
N GLU A 76 -30.77 5.67 -20.70
CA GLU A 76 -29.76 5.48 -19.65
C GLU A 76 -29.14 6.83 -19.29
N PRO A 77 -28.93 7.12 -17.99
CA PRO A 77 -28.40 8.40 -17.55
C PRO A 77 -26.94 8.55 -18.01
N GLU A 78 -26.65 9.65 -18.69
CA GLU A 78 -25.34 9.95 -19.24
C GLU A 78 -24.35 10.31 -18.12
N LEU A 79 -23.17 9.67 -18.13
CA LEU A 79 -22.11 9.98 -17.19
C LEU A 79 -21.51 11.34 -17.53
N ILE A 80 -21.41 12.23 -16.55
CA ILE A 80 -20.83 13.58 -16.73
C ILE A 80 -19.54 13.80 -15.94
N GLY A 81 -19.21 12.91 -15.00
CA GLY A 81 -18.00 13.06 -14.20
C GLY A 81 -17.89 12.10 -13.03
N TYR A 82 -16.84 12.30 -12.26
CA TYR A 82 -16.46 11.51 -11.10
C TYR A 82 -16.26 12.41 -9.88
N LEU A 83 -16.66 11.92 -8.71
CA LEU A 83 -16.32 12.52 -7.43
C LEU A 83 -15.52 11.54 -6.57
N PHE A 84 -14.58 12.04 -5.80
CA PHE A 84 -13.67 11.21 -5.01
C PHE A 84 -13.13 11.96 -3.80
N GLU A 85 -12.67 11.22 -2.80
CA GLU A 85 -12.16 11.79 -1.55
C GLU A 85 -10.66 11.56 -1.44
N THR A 86 -9.88 12.60 -1.18
CA THR A 86 -8.41 12.52 -1.07
C THR A 86 -7.87 11.41 -0.15
N PRO A 87 -8.52 11.00 0.96
CA PRO A 87 -7.97 9.96 1.83
C PRO A 87 -8.05 8.55 1.26
N ASP A 88 -8.74 8.33 0.15
CA ASP A 88 -8.71 7.02 -0.52
C ASP A 88 -7.48 6.83 -1.42
N TYR A 89 -6.63 7.85 -1.52
CA TYR A 89 -5.49 7.93 -2.45
C TYR A 89 -4.18 8.13 -1.68
N PRO A 90 -3.55 7.06 -1.16
CA PRO A 90 -2.29 7.19 -0.44
C PRO A 90 -1.12 7.56 -1.37
N PRO A 91 -0.10 8.29 -0.89
CA PRO A 91 0.07 8.75 0.49
C PRO A 91 -0.85 9.95 0.83
N GLU A 92 -1.45 9.91 2.02
CA GLU A 92 -2.25 11.04 2.50
C GLU A 92 -1.36 12.24 2.80
N GLU A 93 -1.74 13.41 2.27
CA GLU A 93 -1.04 14.66 2.55
C GLU A 93 -1.35 15.16 3.95
N ILE A 94 -0.30 15.31 4.75
CA ILE A 94 -0.40 15.75 6.14
C ILE A 94 -0.24 17.27 6.16
N GLY A 95 -1.22 17.96 6.73
CA GLY A 95 -1.12 19.37 7.05
C GLY A 95 -0.09 19.65 8.15
N TYR A 96 -0.19 20.78 8.82
CA TYR A 96 0.69 21.08 9.94
C TYR A 96 0.46 20.13 11.14
N SER A 97 -0.76 19.61 11.33
CA SER A 97 -1.11 18.80 12.50
C SER A 97 -1.69 17.41 12.19
N ALA A 98 -2.38 17.22 11.06
CA ALA A 98 -3.07 15.99 10.69
C ALA A 98 -3.39 15.96 9.18
N PRO A 99 -3.77 14.80 8.61
CA PRO A 99 -4.31 14.73 7.24
C PRO A 99 -5.53 15.63 7.02
N ILE A 100 -5.72 16.03 5.77
CA ILE A 100 -6.80 16.93 5.32
C ILE A 100 -7.66 16.16 4.32
N GLU A 101 -8.94 15.98 4.67
CA GLU A 101 -9.90 15.23 3.86
C GLU A 101 -10.70 16.18 2.98
N VAL A 102 -10.63 15.97 1.67
CA VAL A 102 -11.29 16.81 0.67
C VAL A 102 -12.07 15.93 -0.29
N LEU A 103 -13.33 16.29 -0.54
CA LEU A 103 -14.14 15.78 -1.65
C LEU A 103 -13.87 16.62 -2.89
N VAL A 104 -13.58 15.98 -4.00
CA VAL A 104 -13.23 16.61 -5.28
C VAL A 104 -14.18 16.10 -6.34
N GLY A 105 -14.67 16.99 -7.21
CA GLY A 105 -15.45 16.64 -8.39
C GLY A 105 -14.66 16.97 -9.66
N MET A 106 -14.76 16.10 -10.66
CA MET A 106 -14.04 16.20 -11.93
C MET A 106 -14.92 15.74 -13.08
N ASP A 107 -14.91 16.46 -14.19
CA ASP A 107 -15.61 16.07 -15.42
C ASP A 107 -14.84 14.99 -16.23
N LEU A 108 -15.32 14.69 -17.43
CA LEU A 108 -14.73 13.67 -18.30
C LEU A 108 -13.50 14.17 -19.09
N GLU A 109 -13.30 15.48 -19.11
CA GLU A 109 -12.16 16.16 -19.72
C GLU A 109 -11.00 16.33 -18.73
N GLY A 110 -11.21 16.00 -17.45
CA GLY A 110 -10.21 16.15 -16.41
C GLY A 110 -10.16 17.56 -15.81
N VAL A 111 -11.24 18.33 -15.90
CA VAL A 111 -11.38 19.63 -15.27
C VAL A 111 -12.18 19.48 -13.97
N LEU A 112 -11.71 20.13 -12.92
CA LEU A 112 -12.36 20.09 -11.61
C LEU A 112 -13.64 20.93 -11.62
N SER A 113 -14.76 20.33 -11.23
CA SER A 113 -16.04 21.03 -11.04
C SER A 113 -16.12 21.75 -9.70
N GLY A 114 -15.32 21.32 -8.72
CA GLY A 114 -15.27 21.96 -7.40
C GLY A 114 -14.60 21.08 -6.36
N ILE A 115 -14.43 21.63 -5.16
CA ILE A 115 -13.96 20.88 -3.98
C ILE A 115 -14.74 21.24 -2.73
N LYS A 116 -14.77 20.31 -1.77
CA LYS A 116 -15.29 20.54 -0.43
C LYS A 116 -14.38 19.95 0.62
N VAL A 117 -13.94 20.77 1.57
CA VAL A 117 -13.16 20.29 2.72
C VAL A 117 -14.11 19.57 3.68
N LEU A 118 -13.96 18.26 3.82
CA LEU A 118 -14.81 17.40 4.65
C LEU A 118 -14.39 17.47 6.12
N TYR A 119 -13.10 17.28 6.35
CA TYR A 119 -12.55 17.22 7.68
C TYR A 119 -11.08 17.63 7.67
N TYR A 120 -10.70 18.41 8.68
CA TYR A 120 -9.30 18.70 8.94
C TYR A 120 -9.12 19.11 10.40
N ARG A 121 -7.95 18.78 10.94
CA ARG A 121 -7.54 19.18 12.28
C ARG A 121 -6.26 19.98 12.20
N GLU A 122 -6.37 21.27 12.51
CA GLU A 122 -5.22 22.16 12.56
C GLU A 122 -5.20 22.99 13.83
N SER A 123 -3.99 23.19 14.38
CA SER A 123 -3.79 24.09 15.53
C SER A 123 -4.28 25.51 15.21
N TYR A 124 -4.12 25.97 13.96
CA TYR A 124 -4.61 27.27 13.49
C TYR A 124 -6.14 27.38 13.45
N LYS A 125 -6.88 26.27 13.26
CA LYS A 125 -8.35 26.24 13.26
C LYS A 125 -8.90 26.67 14.63
N SER A 126 -8.21 26.28 15.70
CA SER A 126 -8.62 26.61 17.07
C SER A 126 -8.47 28.10 17.41
N ILE A 127 -7.64 28.83 16.66
CA ILE A 127 -7.33 30.25 16.92
C ILE A 127 -8.07 31.18 15.93
N ARG A 128 -8.27 30.76 14.67
CA ARG A 128 -8.87 31.59 13.62
C ARG A 128 -10.19 31.06 13.02
N GLY A 129 -10.70 29.94 13.50
CA GLY A 129 -11.91 29.31 12.94
C GLY A 129 -11.62 28.51 11.67
N ASP A 130 -12.66 28.23 10.90
CA ASP A 130 -12.58 27.36 9.71
C ASP A 130 -11.97 28.07 8.50
N PHE A 131 -10.66 28.33 8.54
CA PHE A 131 -9.97 29.13 7.54
C PHE A 131 -9.80 28.43 6.18
N LEU A 132 -9.84 27.09 6.13
CA LEU A 132 -9.72 26.33 4.88
C LEU A 132 -11.04 26.21 4.15
N ASN A 133 -12.16 26.11 4.87
CA ASN A 133 -13.49 26.01 4.29
C ASN A 133 -14.11 27.39 4.00
N THR A 134 -13.28 28.44 3.87
CA THR A 134 -13.75 29.76 3.44
C THR A 134 -13.87 29.77 1.92
N GLU A 135 -14.99 30.22 1.36
CA GLU A 135 -15.27 30.20 -0.09
C GLU A 135 -14.07 30.65 -0.96
N ARG A 136 -13.25 31.59 -0.48
CA ARG A 136 -12.07 32.06 -1.20
C ARG A 136 -11.06 30.97 -1.55
N PHE A 137 -10.78 29.99 -0.69
CA PHE A 137 -9.73 29.01 -0.96
C PHE A 137 -10.23 27.86 -1.88
N PRO A 138 -11.25 27.07 -1.48
CA PRO A 138 -11.95 26.10 -2.31
C PRO A 138 -12.34 26.54 -3.72
N ASN A 139 -12.90 27.74 -3.90
CA ASN A 139 -13.44 28.14 -5.21
C ASN A 139 -12.35 28.37 -6.27
N GLN A 140 -11.08 28.45 -5.88
CA GLN A 140 -9.97 28.57 -6.83
C GLN A 140 -9.70 27.28 -7.59
N PHE A 141 -10.16 26.13 -7.08
CA PHE A 141 -9.96 24.83 -7.71
C PHE A 141 -10.99 24.54 -8.82
N GLU A 142 -12.10 25.26 -8.84
CA GLU A 142 -13.12 25.13 -9.88
C GLU A 142 -12.57 25.62 -11.24
N GLY A 143 -12.67 24.79 -12.27
CA GLY A 143 -12.14 25.05 -13.61
C GLY A 143 -10.66 24.73 -13.79
N MET A 144 -9.95 24.27 -12.75
CA MET A 144 -8.56 23.81 -12.89
C MET A 144 -8.52 22.45 -13.60
N SER A 145 -7.60 22.29 -14.54
CA SER A 145 -7.35 21.00 -15.21
C SER A 145 -6.41 20.14 -14.36
N VAL A 146 -6.56 18.82 -14.40
CA VAL A 146 -5.59 17.87 -13.81
C VAL A 146 -4.15 18.03 -14.35
N SER A 147 -4.01 18.66 -15.51
CA SER A 147 -2.73 19.03 -16.11
C SER A 147 -2.05 20.22 -15.42
N ASP A 148 -2.80 21.03 -14.65
CA ASP A 148 -2.26 22.19 -13.95
C ASP A 148 -1.34 21.79 -12.79
N GLY A 149 -0.57 22.76 -12.28
CA GLY A 149 0.44 22.52 -11.22
C GLY A 149 -0.12 22.47 -9.79
N PHE A 150 -1.26 23.13 -9.53
CA PHE A 150 -1.88 23.28 -8.20
C PHE A 150 -0.94 23.85 -7.12
N ARG A 151 -0.01 24.73 -7.47
CA ARG A 151 0.98 25.30 -6.55
C ARG A 151 0.45 26.57 -5.87
N PRO A 152 0.30 26.58 -4.53
CA PRO A 152 -0.02 27.82 -3.81
C PRO A 152 1.07 28.89 -4.00
N GLY A 153 0.67 30.08 -4.41
CA GLY A 153 1.54 31.22 -4.74
C GLY A 153 1.86 31.34 -6.23
N ARG A 154 1.50 30.34 -7.05
CA ARG A 154 1.66 30.36 -8.51
C ARG A 154 0.35 30.13 -9.22
N ASP A 155 -0.25 28.96 -8.99
CA ASP A 155 -1.47 28.53 -9.68
C ASP A 155 -2.73 28.88 -8.87
N LEU A 156 -2.59 29.09 -7.55
CA LEU A 156 -3.69 29.49 -6.65
C LEU A 156 -3.18 30.30 -5.44
N ASP A 157 -4.02 31.15 -4.84
CA ASP A 157 -3.69 31.86 -3.59
C ASP A 157 -3.63 30.88 -2.41
N GLY A 158 -2.49 30.82 -1.72
CA GLY A 158 -2.37 30.12 -0.44
C GLY A 158 -2.98 30.90 0.73
N VAL A 159 -3.32 30.21 1.82
CA VAL A 159 -3.81 30.87 3.03
C VAL A 159 -2.65 31.45 3.84
N SER A 160 -2.69 32.76 4.07
CA SER A 160 -1.71 33.49 4.89
C SER A 160 -1.49 32.83 6.26
N ARG A 161 -0.22 32.52 6.57
CA ARG A 161 0.23 31.83 7.81
C ARG A 161 -0.24 30.37 7.96
N ALA A 162 -0.80 29.78 6.91
CA ALA A 162 -1.15 28.36 6.85
C ALA A 162 -0.53 27.71 5.59
N THR A 163 0.73 28.03 5.31
CA THR A 163 1.45 27.59 4.10
C THR A 163 1.51 26.07 4.00
N ILE A 164 1.91 25.37 5.07
CA ILE A 164 2.01 23.90 5.06
C ILE A 164 0.64 23.26 4.78
N THR A 165 -0.40 23.72 5.47
CA THR A 165 -1.78 23.24 5.30
C THR A 165 -2.31 23.50 3.88
N SER A 166 -2.06 24.69 3.32
CA SER A 166 -2.50 25.04 1.96
C SER A 166 -1.83 24.14 0.92
N TRP A 167 -0.52 23.90 1.09
CA TRP A 167 0.26 23.01 0.23
C TRP A 167 -0.20 21.55 0.30
N ALA A 168 -0.38 21.02 1.51
CA ALA A 168 -0.89 19.66 1.70
C ALA A 168 -2.28 19.48 1.05
N THR A 169 -3.17 20.46 1.20
CA THR A 169 -4.51 20.41 0.60
C THR A 169 -4.42 20.40 -0.93
N SER A 170 -3.68 21.34 -1.53
CA SER A 170 -3.54 21.42 -2.98
C SER A 170 -2.86 20.21 -3.60
N ARG A 171 -1.81 19.69 -2.96
CA ARG A 171 -1.11 18.48 -3.40
C ARG A 171 -2.01 17.25 -3.32
N GLY A 172 -2.78 17.11 -2.23
CA GLY A 172 -3.69 15.98 -2.04
C GLY A 172 -4.78 15.94 -3.11
N ILE A 173 -5.36 17.10 -3.43
CA ILE A 173 -6.35 17.24 -4.51
C ILE A 173 -5.74 16.88 -5.85
N ARG A 174 -4.58 17.47 -6.18
CA ARG A 174 -3.87 17.23 -7.44
C ARG A 174 -3.53 15.76 -7.64
N ASN A 175 -2.95 15.13 -6.63
CA ASN A 175 -2.51 13.73 -6.71
C ASN A 175 -3.72 12.80 -6.85
N ALA A 176 -4.77 13.00 -6.04
CA ALA A 176 -6.00 12.21 -6.15
C ALA A 176 -6.68 12.39 -7.52
N ALA A 177 -6.79 13.63 -8.01
CA ALA A 177 -7.42 13.92 -9.30
C ALA A 177 -6.67 13.31 -10.48
N ARG A 178 -5.33 13.39 -10.50
CA ARG A 178 -4.51 12.74 -11.52
C ARG A 178 -4.64 11.23 -11.48
N HIS A 179 -4.69 10.64 -10.27
CA HIS A 179 -4.86 9.20 -10.13
C HIS A 179 -6.22 8.72 -10.66
N VAL A 180 -7.31 9.45 -10.37
CA VAL A 180 -8.63 9.17 -10.94
C VAL A 180 -8.63 9.36 -12.45
N ALA A 181 -8.05 10.44 -12.95
CA ALA A 181 -8.01 10.70 -14.39
C ALA A 181 -7.23 9.62 -15.15
N GLN A 182 -6.11 9.14 -14.61
CA GLN A 182 -5.34 8.03 -15.20
C GLN A 182 -6.15 6.73 -15.28
N SER A 183 -6.96 6.42 -14.27
CA SER A 183 -7.73 5.18 -14.24
C SER A 183 -9.05 5.23 -15.01
N TYR A 184 -9.70 6.40 -15.08
CA TYR A 184 -11.06 6.52 -15.62
C TYR A 184 -11.19 7.35 -16.89
N LEU A 185 -10.19 8.18 -17.24
CA LEU A 185 -10.21 9.05 -18.42
C LEU A 185 -9.20 8.58 -19.49
N THR A 186 -9.19 7.28 -19.80
CA THR A 186 -8.17 6.65 -20.67
C THR A 186 -8.10 7.22 -22.09
N ASP A 187 -9.21 7.79 -22.58
CA ASP A 187 -9.32 8.36 -23.92
C ASP A 187 -9.09 9.88 -23.96
N SER A 188 -8.77 10.50 -22.82
CA SER A 188 -8.53 11.95 -22.72
C SER A 188 -7.14 12.36 -23.20
N GLU A 189 -6.98 13.62 -23.62
CA GLU A 189 -5.68 14.22 -23.93
C GLU A 189 -4.74 14.14 -22.72
N PHE A 190 -5.28 14.26 -21.50
CA PHE A 190 -4.52 14.07 -20.27
C PHE A 190 -3.97 12.64 -20.15
N ALA A 191 -4.76 11.59 -20.38
CA ALA A 191 -4.24 10.22 -20.29
C ALA A 191 -3.15 9.94 -21.33
N ALA A 192 -3.29 10.47 -22.55
CA ALA A 192 -2.25 10.39 -23.57
C ALA A 192 -0.95 11.09 -23.11
N ASN A 193 -1.06 12.29 -22.55
CA ASN A 193 0.09 13.06 -22.05
C ASN A 193 0.69 12.43 -20.78
N ALA A 194 -0.13 11.93 -19.85
CA ALA A 194 0.30 11.27 -18.62
C ALA A 194 1.06 9.97 -18.93
N ASN A 195 0.55 9.14 -19.85
CA ASN A 195 1.24 7.94 -20.32
C ASN A 195 2.57 8.30 -20.98
N SER A 196 2.63 9.39 -21.74
CA SER A 196 3.88 9.86 -22.33
C SER A 196 4.85 10.41 -21.29
N GLY A 197 4.35 11.09 -20.25
CA GLY A 197 5.14 11.60 -19.14
C GLY A 197 5.71 10.49 -18.27
N GLU A 198 4.92 9.43 -17.99
CA GLU A 198 5.40 8.24 -17.29
C GLU A 198 6.49 7.53 -18.10
N ALA A 199 6.30 7.38 -19.41
CA ALA A 199 7.34 6.84 -20.28
C ALA A 199 8.62 7.70 -20.29
N ALA A 200 8.49 9.03 -20.35
CA ALA A 200 9.64 9.95 -20.23
C ALA A 200 10.35 9.81 -18.88
N LEU A 201 9.60 9.70 -17.79
CA LEU A 201 10.17 9.54 -16.46
C LEU A 201 10.92 8.21 -16.35
N GLN A 202 10.36 7.11 -16.86
CA GLN A 202 11.02 5.80 -16.91
C GLN A 202 12.34 5.85 -17.69
N ILE A 203 12.38 6.54 -18.83
CA ILE A 203 13.61 6.74 -19.61
C ILE A 203 14.67 7.47 -18.78
N LEU A 204 14.30 8.54 -18.07
CA LEU A 204 15.23 9.32 -17.24
C LEU A 204 15.64 8.60 -15.94
N GLU A 205 14.74 7.79 -15.37
CA GLU A 205 15.01 6.97 -14.19
C GLU A 205 16.01 5.86 -14.50
N ALA A 206 15.93 5.26 -15.69
CA ALA A 206 16.89 4.26 -16.14
C ALA A 206 18.31 4.85 -16.33
N GLN A 207 18.43 6.15 -16.63
CA GLN A 207 19.72 6.78 -16.90
C GLN A 207 20.59 6.96 -15.64
N SER A 208 21.87 6.61 -15.74
CA SER A 208 22.88 6.91 -14.73
C SER A 208 23.25 8.40 -14.73
N TRP A 209 23.91 8.88 -13.67
CA TRP A 209 24.32 10.30 -13.59
C TRP A 209 25.22 10.73 -14.75
N GLU A 210 26.08 9.84 -15.26
CA GLU A 210 26.94 10.14 -16.40
C GLU A 210 26.15 10.15 -17.71
N GLU A 211 25.18 9.24 -17.89
CA GLU A 211 24.26 9.27 -19.04
C GLU A 211 23.37 10.52 -19.04
N LEU A 212 22.97 11.02 -17.87
CA LEU A 212 22.27 12.30 -17.75
C LEU A 212 23.16 13.48 -18.17
N LYS A 213 24.50 13.37 -18.05
CA LYS A 213 25.43 14.36 -18.60
C LYS A 213 25.56 14.25 -20.10
N GLU A 214 25.62 13.03 -20.62
CA GLU A 214 25.71 12.76 -22.06
C GLU A 214 24.44 13.21 -22.79
N SER A 215 23.27 13.02 -22.20
CA SER A 215 21.99 13.51 -22.73
C SER A 215 21.83 15.04 -22.65
N GLY A 216 22.72 15.71 -21.93
CA GLY A 216 22.74 17.16 -21.74
C GLY A 216 21.74 17.66 -20.69
N LEU A 217 21.02 16.77 -19.99
CA LEU A 217 20.18 17.19 -18.87
C LEU A 217 21.04 17.75 -17.73
N VAL A 218 22.15 17.09 -17.42
CA VAL A 218 23.12 17.55 -16.44
C VAL A 218 24.31 18.18 -17.17
N LYS A 219 24.67 19.40 -16.77
CA LYS A 219 25.79 20.13 -17.37
C LYS A 219 26.76 20.60 -16.30
N ASP A 220 27.99 20.11 -16.38
CA ASP A 220 29.07 20.62 -15.53
C ASP A 220 29.60 21.95 -16.07
N PHE A 221 29.89 22.85 -15.16
CA PHE A 221 30.37 24.21 -15.40
C PHE A 221 31.49 24.53 -14.41
N SER A 222 32.72 24.25 -14.86
CA SER A 222 33.94 24.52 -14.09
C SER A 222 34.40 25.96 -14.29
N ILE A 223 34.56 26.67 -13.18
CA ILE A 223 34.95 28.08 -13.13
C ILE A 223 36.29 28.15 -12.39
N VAL A 224 37.35 28.51 -13.13
CA VAL A 224 38.68 28.74 -12.54
C VAL A 224 38.75 30.18 -12.05
N LEU A 225 39.05 30.36 -10.76
CA LEU A 225 39.20 31.67 -10.13
C LEU A 225 40.62 32.23 -10.32
N GLU A 226 40.81 33.54 -10.07
CA GLU A 226 42.13 34.21 -10.19
C GLU A 226 43.25 33.50 -9.39
N ASP A 227 42.90 32.86 -8.27
CA ASP A 227 43.85 32.17 -7.39
C ASP A 227 44.06 30.69 -7.76
N LEU A 228 43.61 30.28 -8.94
CA LEU A 228 43.69 28.92 -9.49
C LEU A 228 42.87 27.87 -8.72
N THR A 229 42.00 28.29 -7.80
CA THR A 229 40.99 27.39 -7.22
C THR A 229 39.79 27.26 -8.16
N GLU A 230 39.08 26.14 -8.07
CA GLU A 230 37.97 25.81 -8.96
C GLU A 230 36.64 25.79 -8.21
N LEU A 231 35.68 26.52 -8.74
CA LEU A 231 34.26 26.42 -8.41
C LEU A 231 33.59 25.55 -9.47
N ASN A 232 33.07 24.40 -9.09
CA ASN A 232 32.36 23.49 -9.99
C ASN A 232 30.86 23.64 -9.74
N LEU A 233 30.15 24.14 -10.75
CA LEU A 233 28.70 24.19 -10.76
C LEU A 233 28.16 23.06 -11.62
N THR A 234 27.11 22.40 -11.16
CA THR A 234 26.37 21.42 -11.97
C THR A 234 24.95 21.93 -12.19
N LEU A 235 24.56 22.06 -13.45
CA LEU A 235 23.28 22.60 -13.87
C LEU A 235 22.35 21.47 -14.32
N ALA A 236 21.10 21.45 -13.86
CA ALA A 236 20.10 20.52 -14.37
C ALA A 236 18.68 21.11 -14.34
N PHE A 237 17.93 20.93 -15.41
CA PHE A 237 16.55 21.41 -15.49
C PHE A 237 15.64 20.59 -14.58
N MET A 238 14.86 21.29 -13.75
CA MET A 238 13.91 20.71 -12.79
C MET A 238 12.57 21.48 -12.81
N GLY A 239 12.16 21.90 -14.01
CA GLY A 239 10.92 22.66 -14.22
C GLY A 239 9.63 21.85 -14.03
N ASN A 240 9.74 20.53 -13.92
CA ASN A 240 8.64 19.62 -13.60
C ASN A 240 8.87 18.98 -12.22
N GLU A 241 7.80 18.68 -11.50
CA GLU A 241 7.88 18.04 -10.18
C GLU A 241 8.56 16.69 -10.22
N SER A 242 8.08 15.75 -11.03
CA SER A 242 8.64 14.40 -11.12
C SER A 242 10.12 14.43 -11.51
N LEU A 243 10.51 15.36 -12.39
CA LEU A 243 11.91 15.56 -12.77
C LEU A 243 12.75 16.08 -11.59
N GLY A 244 12.21 17.00 -10.82
CA GLY A 244 12.88 17.53 -9.65
C GLY A 244 13.01 16.50 -8.52
N GLU A 245 11.95 15.74 -8.24
CA GLU A 245 11.98 14.64 -7.27
C GLU A 245 12.98 13.57 -7.67
N LEU A 246 13.07 13.24 -8.97
CA LEU A 246 14.10 12.34 -9.50
C LEU A 246 15.52 12.87 -9.24
N LEU A 247 15.76 14.16 -9.47
CA LEU A 247 17.08 14.76 -9.37
C LEU A 247 17.53 14.93 -7.92
N VAL A 248 16.68 15.44 -7.02
CA VAL A 248 17.08 15.85 -5.66
C VAL A 248 16.32 15.15 -4.53
N GLY A 249 15.34 14.30 -4.86
CA GLY A 249 14.46 13.65 -3.90
C GLY A 249 13.17 14.45 -3.61
N PRO A 250 12.09 13.76 -3.20
CA PRO A 250 10.76 14.37 -3.02
C PRO A 250 10.73 15.44 -1.94
N ASP A 251 11.37 15.20 -0.79
CA ASP A 251 11.38 16.15 0.34
C ASP A 251 12.14 17.44 0.04
N ASP A 252 13.30 17.31 -0.63
CA ASP A 252 14.17 18.43 -0.96
C ASP A 252 13.59 19.27 -2.09
N TYR A 253 13.04 18.62 -3.12
CA TYR A 253 12.32 19.31 -4.19
C TYR A 253 11.09 20.05 -3.65
N SER A 254 10.23 19.35 -2.91
CA SER A 254 9.01 19.91 -2.31
C SER A 254 9.29 21.14 -1.44
N ARG A 255 10.39 21.11 -0.66
CA ARG A 255 10.82 22.26 0.15
C ARG A 255 11.30 23.42 -0.71
N ALA A 256 12.12 23.14 -1.74
CA ALA A 256 12.65 24.16 -2.65
C ALA A 256 11.54 24.82 -3.48
N ASP A 257 10.62 24.04 -4.05
CA ASP A 257 9.49 24.53 -4.85
C ASP A 257 8.55 25.40 -4.02
N ARG A 258 8.26 24.98 -2.78
CA ARG A 258 7.49 25.80 -1.84
C ARG A 258 8.19 27.11 -1.51
N GLU A 259 9.50 27.10 -1.29
CA GLU A 259 10.25 28.33 -1.03
C GLU A 259 10.28 29.25 -2.25
N ALA A 260 10.46 28.69 -3.45
CA ALA A 260 10.49 29.41 -4.72
C ALA A 260 9.14 30.09 -4.99
N SER A 261 8.05 29.33 -4.86
CA SER A 261 6.67 29.80 -5.06
C SER A 261 6.25 30.90 -4.07
N ASN A 262 6.88 30.97 -2.89
CA ASN A 262 6.65 32.06 -1.93
C ASN A 262 7.45 33.33 -2.27
N ARG A 263 8.48 33.23 -3.12
CA ARG A 263 9.38 34.35 -3.45
C ARG A 263 9.08 34.96 -4.82
N VAL A 264 8.68 34.14 -5.79
CA VAL A 264 8.35 34.52 -7.17
C VAL A 264 7.20 33.67 -7.70
N SER A 265 6.35 34.28 -8.54
CA SER A 265 5.14 33.64 -9.10
C SER A 265 5.38 32.97 -10.46
N ASP A 266 6.45 33.35 -11.15
CA ASP A 266 6.79 32.95 -12.51
C ASP A 266 8.05 32.07 -12.57
N GLY A 267 8.27 31.40 -13.71
CA GLY A 267 9.55 30.79 -14.01
C GLY A 267 9.69 29.28 -13.74
N ASN A 268 10.72 28.69 -14.34
CA ASN A 268 11.10 27.28 -14.14
C ASN A 268 12.36 27.18 -13.31
N MET A 269 12.49 26.10 -12.53
CA MET A 269 13.67 25.89 -11.70
C MET A 269 14.79 25.20 -12.49
N LEU A 270 16.00 25.75 -12.39
CA LEU A 270 17.25 25.12 -12.79
C LEU A 270 18.07 24.82 -11.54
N LEU A 271 18.37 23.54 -11.32
CA LEU A 271 19.25 23.05 -10.27
C LEU A 271 20.64 23.63 -10.47
N VAL A 272 21.27 24.02 -9.36
CA VAL A 272 22.66 24.48 -9.28
C VAL A 272 23.32 23.69 -8.14
N GLY A 273 23.96 22.59 -8.50
CA GLY A 273 24.87 21.84 -7.63
C GLY A 273 26.18 22.61 -7.48
N ILE A 274 26.70 22.69 -6.26
CA ILE A 274 27.87 23.50 -5.90
C ILE A 274 28.92 22.59 -5.28
N ASP A 275 30.09 22.52 -5.91
CA ASP A 275 31.25 21.79 -5.42
C ASP A 275 32.56 22.51 -5.81
N GLY A 276 33.70 21.88 -5.53
CA GLY A 276 35.04 22.38 -5.84
C GLY A 276 35.85 22.75 -4.60
N ASN A 277 37.00 23.37 -4.85
CA ASN A 277 37.97 23.82 -3.83
C ASN A 277 38.13 25.34 -3.81
N ALA A 278 37.19 26.07 -4.41
CA ALA A 278 37.15 27.53 -4.47
C ALA A 278 37.49 28.19 -3.13
N SER A 279 38.45 29.11 -3.14
CA SER A 279 38.85 29.87 -1.94
C SER A 279 37.81 30.90 -1.52
N THR A 280 36.98 31.35 -2.46
CA THR A 280 35.86 32.27 -2.22
C THR A 280 34.54 31.51 -2.27
N PRO A 281 33.60 31.78 -1.34
CA PRO A 281 32.33 31.08 -1.32
C PRO A 281 31.49 31.46 -2.53
N PHE A 282 30.74 30.48 -3.05
CA PHE A 282 29.72 30.71 -4.08
C PHE A 282 28.75 31.81 -3.65
N ARG A 283 28.45 32.74 -4.57
CA ARG A 283 27.46 33.79 -4.37
C ARG A 283 26.46 33.82 -5.53
N GLN A 284 25.21 33.55 -5.20
CA GLN A 284 24.11 33.48 -6.16
C GLN A 284 23.88 34.78 -6.95
N GLU A 285 24.21 35.95 -6.39
CA GLU A 285 24.05 37.25 -7.07
C GLU A 285 25.01 37.43 -8.26
N ARG A 286 25.97 36.52 -8.41
CA ARG A 286 26.90 36.48 -9.55
C ARG A 286 26.37 35.64 -10.72
N LEU A 287 25.24 34.97 -10.56
CA LEU A 287 24.59 34.22 -11.62
C LEU A 287 23.72 35.13 -12.49
N ALA A 288 23.80 34.93 -13.80
CA ALA A 288 22.86 35.48 -14.76
C ALA A 288 22.60 34.46 -15.88
N VAL A 289 21.48 34.62 -16.57
CA VAL A 289 21.15 33.85 -17.76
C VAL A 289 21.04 34.80 -18.95
N LYS A 290 21.68 34.46 -20.06
CA LYS A 290 21.63 35.24 -21.29
C LYS A 290 20.94 34.43 -22.38
N GLN A 291 19.95 35.04 -23.03
CA GLN A 291 19.31 34.47 -24.22
C GLN A 291 19.15 35.57 -25.28
N GLY A 292 19.80 35.38 -26.44
CA GLY A 292 19.93 36.44 -27.44
C GLY A 292 20.71 37.65 -26.90
N ASN A 293 20.09 38.83 -26.92
CA ASN A 293 20.66 40.07 -26.39
C ASN A 293 20.20 40.40 -24.96
N ALA A 294 19.25 39.64 -24.41
CA ALA A 294 18.74 39.86 -23.06
C ALA A 294 19.61 39.13 -22.03
N VAL A 295 19.87 39.80 -20.90
CA VAL A 295 20.58 39.23 -19.74
C VAL A 295 19.66 39.34 -18.53
N TYR A 296 19.38 38.21 -17.91
CA TYR A 296 18.49 38.05 -16.77
C TYR A 296 19.32 37.73 -15.53
N ASN A 297 19.50 38.70 -14.65
CA ASN A 297 20.25 38.52 -13.41
C ASN A 297 19.45 37.68 -12.40
N ILE A 298 20.12 36.76 -11.70
CA ILE A 298 19.48 35.95 -10.67
C ILE A 298 19.50 36.73 -9.35
N GLU A 299 18.43 37.50 -9.13
CA GLU A 299 18.20 38.20 -7.87
C GLU A 299 18.10 37.21 -6.70
N ARG A 300 18.38 37.66 -5.47
CA ARG A 300 18.28 36.83 -4.26
C ARG A 300 16.94 36.11 -4.09
N ARG A 301 15.84 36.71 -4.55
CA ARG A 301 14.50 36.11 -4.48
C ARG A 301 14.29 34.97 -5.49
N ARG A 302 15.07 34.94 -6.58
CA ARG A 302 15.04 33.91 -7.63
C ARG A 302 16.07 32.80 -7.42
N PHE A 303 16.63 32.66 -6.21
CA PHE A 303 17.48 31.54 -5.84
C PHE A 303 17.00 30.94 -4.52
N VAL A 304 16.82 29.62 -4.47
CA VAL A 304 16.37 28.87 -3.28
C VAL A 304 17.37 27.78 -2.93
N TYR A 305 17.41 27.41 -1.66
CA TYR A 305 18.30 26.37 -1.19
C TYR A 305 17.58 25.03 -1.23
N VAL A 306 18.16 24.05 -1.92
CA VAL A 306 17.56 22.72 -2.07
C VAL A 306 18.01 21.83 -0.91
N GLY A 307 19.31 21.78 -0.61
CA GLY A 307 19.83 20.95 0.48
C GLY A 307 21.29 20.58 0.33
N SER A 308 21.70 19.52 1.04
CA SER A 308 23.05 18.96 1.00
C SER A 308 23.26 17.90 -0.08
N ALA A 309 22.29 17.72 -1.00
CA ALA A 309 22.35 16.70 -2.05
C ALA A 309 22.53 15.28 -1.48
N ASP A 310 21.70 14.92 -0.49
CA ASP A 310 21.73 13.61 0.17
C ASP A 310 20.82 12.57 -0.52
N ASN A 311 19.87 13.03 -1.34
CA ASN A 311 18.84 12.22 -1.99
C ASN A 311 18.76 12.49 -3.51
N GLY A 312 18.03 11.64 -4.23
CA GLY A 312 17.85 11.73 -5.69
C GLY A 312 19.12 11.34 -6.48
N LYS A 313 19.08 11.55 -7.80
CA LYS A 313 20.22 11.26 -8.69
C LYS A 313 21.46 12.10 -8.38
N ILE A 314 21.31 13.28 -7.75
CA ILE A 314 22.42 14.15 -7.33
C ILE A 314 23.14 13.64 -6.07
N ALA A 315 22.63 12.60 -5.40
CA ALA A 315 23.15 12.14 -4.12
C ALA A 315 24.68 11.89 -4.14
N GLY A 316 25.41 12.59 -3.28
CA GLY A 316 26.86 12.48 -3.16
C GLY A 316 27.67 12.99 -4.37
N LYS A 317 27.03 13.71 -5.31
CA LYS A 317 27.69 14.29 -6.50
C LYS A 317 28.20 15.71 -6.29
N VAL A 318 27.59 16.44 -5.35
CA VAL A 318 27.96 17.82 -4.98
C VAL A 318 27.88 18.00 -3.47
N ARG A 319 28.47 19.08 -2.95
CA ARG A 319 28.42 19.38 -1.50
C ARG A 319 27.12 20.06 -1.08
N PHE A 320 26.60 20.93 -1.94
CA PHE A 320 25.37 21.68 -1.70
C PHE A 320 24.60 21.84 -2.99
N ALA A 321 23.27 21.86 -2.89
CA ALA A 321 22.37 22.12 -4.01
C ALA A 321 21.52 23.35 -3.71
N GLY A 322 21.48 24.27 -4.67
CA GLY A 322 20.47 25.32 -4.77
C GLY A 322 19.70 25.20 -6.07
N ALA A 323 18.67 26.01 -6.25
CA ALA A 323 17.95 26.11 -7.51
C ALA A 323 17.71 27.58 -7.84
N MET A 324 17.98 27.97 -9.07
CA MET A 324 17.58 29.28 -9.58
C MET A 324 16.26 29.19 -10.33
N VAL A 325 15.40 30.19 -10.12
CA VAL A 325 14.11 30.33 -10.79
C VAL A 325 14.31 31.23 -12.00
N LEU A 326 14.35 30.63 -13.18
CA LEU A 326 14.50 31.31 -14.47
C LEU A 326 13.31 32.23 -14.73
N SER A 327 13.50 33.36 -15.42
CA SER A 327 12.37 34.19 -15.85
C SER A 327 11.50 33.42 -16.86
N ASP A 328 10.19 33.64 -16.82
CA ASP A 328 9.24 33.16 -17.84
C ASP A 328 9.50 33.72 -19.25
N GLU A 329 10.17 34.88 -19.35
CA GLU A 329 10.64 35.46 -20.61
C GLU A 329 11.70 34.62 -21.34
N ILE A 330 12.34 33.66 -20.65
CA ILE A 330 13.35 32.78 -21.25
C ILE A 330 12.64 31.60 -21.94
N ASP A 331 12.85 31.45 -23.25
CA ASP A 331 12.27 30.36 -24.04
C ASP A 331 13.09 29.08 -23.83
N MET A 332 12.52 28.11 -23.10
CA MET A 332 13.20 26.84 -22.79
C MET A 332 13.45 25.95 -24.02
N ASN A 333 12.77 26.21 -25.14
CA ASN A 333 13.00 25.47 -26.39
C ASN A 333 14.28 25.90 -27.11
N LYS A 334 14.89 27.02 -26.69
CA LYS A 334 16.10 27.57 -27.29
C LYS A 334 17.26 27.47 -26.30
N PRO A 335 18.50 27.29 -26.79
CA PRO A 335 19.67 27.34 -25.92
C PRO A 335 19.78 28.70 -25.23
N PHE A 336 20.27 28.69 -24.00
CA PHE A 336 20.60 29.88 -23.22
C PHE A 336 21.95 29.70 -22.55
N THR A 337 22.63 30.80 -22.27
CA THR A 337 23.96 30.79 -21.65
C THR A 337 23.83 31.13 -20.17
N VAL A 338 24.36 30.27 -19.30
CA VAL A 338 24.51 30.57 -17.87
C VAL A 338 25.85 31.27 -17.66
N LEU A 339 25.81 32.40 -16.98
CA LEU A 339 26.94 33.27 -16.71
C LEU A 339 27.24 33.26 -15.21
N TYR A 340 28.52 33.29 -14.86
CA TYR A 340 28.98 33.52 -13.49
C TYR A 340 30.06 34.62 -13.48
N ASP A 341 29.82 35.68 -12.71
CA ASP A 341 30.74 36.81 -12.55
C ASP A 341 31.92 36.44 -11.63
N THR A 342 33.12 36.36 -12.18
CA THR A 342 34.36 36.09 -11.43
C THR A 342 35.03 37.36 -10.92
N GLY A 343 34.53 38.54 -11.28
CA GLY A 343 35.10 39.85 -10.93
C GLY A 343 35.18 40.13 -9.43
N LYS A 344 35.97 41.16 -9.07
CA LYS A 344 36.19 41.56 -7.65
C LYS A 344 35.04 42.35 -7.06
N GLN A 345 34.31 43.11 -7.88
CA GLN A 345 33.09 43.82 -7.48
C GLN A 345 31.88 42.98 -7.88
N VAL A 346 30.88 42.91 -7.00
CA VAL A 346 29.58 42.32 -7.38
C VAL A 346 28.86 43.36 -8.23
N GLU A 347 28.22 42.95 -9.34
CA GLU A 347 27.38 43.75 -10.26
C GLU A 347 28.05 44.42 -11.48
N THR A 348 29.37 44.32 -11.68
CA THR A 348 30.03 44.95 -12.85
C THR A 348 30.24 44.02 -14.06
N PHE A 349 30.00 42.69 -13.94
CA PHE A 349 30.05 41.70 -15.05
C PHE A 349 31.25 41.90 -16.00
N GLU A 350 32.45 42.11 -15.45
CA GLU A 350 33.68 42.42 -16.22
C GLU A 350 34.39 41.17 -16.73
N GLU A 351 34.43 40.11 -15.92
CA GLU A 351 34.99 38.80 -16.26
C GLU A 351 33.94 37.73 -16.03
N LEU A 352 33.57 37.03 -17.12
CA LEU A 352 32.48 36.07 -17.13
C LEU A 352 32.98 34.69 -17.49
N ALA A 353 32.82 33.76 -16.57
CA ALA A 353 32.73 32.36 -16.94
C ALA A 353 31.33 32.12 -17.53
N GLN A 354 31.25 31.33 -18.59
CA GLN A 354 29.99 31.04 -19.25
C GLN A 354 29.90 29.59 -19.71
N THR A 355 28.68 29.06 -19.73
CA THR A 355 28.38 27.75 -20.30
C THR A 355 27.04 27.79 -21.02
N ASP A 356 26.93 27.11 -22.15
CA ASP A 356 25.67 26.99 -22.87
C ASP A 356 24.87 25.79 -22.33
N TYR A 357 23.58 26.00 -22.15
CA TYR A 357 22.64 25.02 -21.67
C TYR A 357 21.41 24.99 -22.58
N GLN A 358 20.96 23.79 -22.94
CA GLN A 358 19.74 23.56 -23.69
C GLN A 358 18.98 22.45 -23.00
N VAL A 359 17.70 22.67 -22.69
CA VAL A 359 16.85 21.65 -22.08
C VAL A 359 16.67 20.52 -23.10
N PRO A 360 16.99 19.26 -22.76
CA PRO A 360 16.80 18.15 -23.69
C PRO A 360 15.30 17.90 -23.96
N PRO A 361 14.95 17.29 -25.11
CA PRO A 361 13.54 17.16 -25.54
C PRO A 361 12.63 16.41 -24.57
N VAL A 362 13.14 15.36 -23.90
CA VAL A 362 12.36 14.54 -22.96
C VAL A 362 12.02 15.30 -21.67
N PRO A 363 12.99 15.88 -20.92
CA PRO A 363 12.73 16.81 -19.81
C PRO A 363 11.84 18.01 -20.17
N LEU A 364 12.01 18.54 -21.40
CA LEU A 364 11.21 19.65 -21.88
C LEU A 364 9.75 19.25 -22.10
N ALA A 365 9.51 18.10 -22.72
CA ALA A 365 8.17 17.55 -22.91
C ALA A 365 7.45 17.32 -21.58
N LEU A 366 8.16 16.81 -20.57
CA LEU A 366 7.66 16.67 -19.19
C LEU A 366 7.26 18.00 -18.57
N ALA A 367 8.06 19.04 -18.74
CA ALA A 367 7.76 20.36 -18.19
C ALA A 367 6.64 21.09 -18.93
N MET A 368 6.47 20.83 -20.22
CA MET A 368 5.43 21.44 -21.05
C MET A 368 4.13 20.63 -21.08
N GLY A 369 4.12 19.43 -20.50
CA GLY A 369 2.95 18.53 -20.56
C GLY A 369 2.63 18.06 -21.98
N THR A 370 3.61 18.06 -22.89
CA THR A 370 3.44 17.68 -24.29
C THR A 370 3.87 16.23 -24.53
N PRO A 371 3.35 15.56 -25.57
CA PRO A 371 3.78 14.22 -25.93
C PRO A 371 5.29 14.12 -26.17
N VAL A 372 5.92 13.08 -25.64
CA VAL A 372 7.33 12.77 -25.90
C VAL A 372 7.50 12.42 -27.40
N PRO A 373 8.50 12.98 -28.09
CA PRO A 373 8.73 12.64 -29.49
C PRO A 373 8.99 11.14 -29.66
N ALA A 374 8.40 10.54 -30.69
CA ALA A 374 8.41 9.09 -30.91
C ALA A 374 9.82 8.48 -31.04
N GLU A 375 10.83 9.27 -31.43
CA GLU A 375 12.24 8.86 -31.51
C GLU A 375 12.85 8.52 -30.14
N TYR A 376 12.31 9.08 -29.05
CA TYR A 376 12.79 8.83 -27.70
C TYR A 376 11.98 7.77 -26.96
N LEU A 377 10.83 7.37 -27.49
CA LEU A 377 10.04 6.29 -26.89
C LEU A 377 10.67 4.94 -27.24
N PRO A 378 10.80 4.00 -26.28
CA PRO A 378 11.24 2.66 -26.61
C PRO A 378 10.30 2.05 -27.66
N GLU A 379 10.86 1.40 -28.69
CA GLU A 379 10.06 0.68 -29.69
C GLU A 379 9.11 -0.25 -28.94
N ARG A 380 7.80 -0.14 -29.20
CA ARG A 380 6.75 -0.92 -28.53
C ARG A 380 7.12 -2.41 -28.58
N ALA A 381 7.57 -2.94 -27.45
CA ALA A 381 7.76 -4.37 -27.27
C ALA A 381 6.43 -5.07 -27.57
N ASN A 382 6.50 -6.11 -28.40
CA ASN A 382 5.37 -6.93 -28.77
C ASN A 382 4.56 -7.37 -27.52
N PRO A 383 3.21 -7.40 -27.55
CA PRO A 383 2.39 -7.82 -26.42
C PRO A 383 2.54 -9.30 -26.03
N PHE A 384 3.36 -10.05 -26.76
CA PHE A 384 3.68 -11.45 -26.54
C PHE A 384 5.20 -11.58 -26.51
N PRO A 385 5.85 -11.75 -25.35
CA PRO A 385 7.26 -12.07 -25.34
C PRO A 385 7.46 -13.47 -25.91
N GLU A 386 8.20 -13.57 -27.02
CA GLU A 386 8.80 -14.82 -27.45
C GLU A 386 9.87 -15.24 -26.43
N PHE A 387 9.96 -16.55 -26.20
CA PHE A 387 10.61 -17.17 -25.04
C PHE A 387 12.16 -17.15 -25.05
N ASP A 388 12.83 -16.26 -25.80
CA ASP A 388 14.27 -16.40 -26.07
C ASP A 388 15.18 -15.22 -25.71
N ASP A 389 14.69 -14.07 -25.21
CA ASP A 389 15.58 -12.96 -24.82
C ASP A 389 15.71 -12.85 -23.29
N PHE A 390 16.51 -13.76 -22.73
CA PHE A 390 17.09 -13.62 -21.38
C PHE A 390 18.61 -13.63 -21.47
N GLU A 391 19.21 -12.58 -22.05
CA GLU A 391 20.62 -12.27 -21.81
C GLU A 391 20.82 -10.77 -21.53
N GLU A 392 21.12 -10.50 -20.25
CA GLU A 392 21.94 -9.42 -19.68
C GLU A 392 21.58 -7.95 -19.94
N GLU A 393 20.88 -7.32 -18.98
CA GLU A 393 21.34 -6.09 -18.30
C GLU A 393 20.52 -5.87 -17.02
N GLU A 394 21.18 -5.95 -15.86
CA GLU A 394 20.64 -6.02 -14.49
C GLU A 394 19.62 -7.15 -14.22
N GLY A 395 20.14 -8.35 -13.95
CA GLY A 395 19.30 -9.50 -13.57
C GLY A 395 18.33 -9.15 -12.43
N VAL A 396 17.13 -9.75 -12.46
CA VAL A 396 16.04 -9.59 -11.47
C VAL A 396 16.54 -9.55 -10.01
N TRP A 397 17.61 -10.31 -9.72
CA TRP A 397 18.28 -10.32 -8.42
C TRP A 397 18.95 -9.01 -8.01
N ALA A 398 19.60 -8.31 -8.94
CA ALA A 398 20.24 -7.02 -8.70
C ALA A 398 19.17 -5.95 -8.39
N SER A 399 18.10 -5.90 -9.18
CA SER A 399 16.97 -4.99 -8.95
C SER A 399 16.30 -5.25 -7.59
N LEU A 400 16.06 -6.52 -7.24
CA LEU A 400 15.53 -6.91 -5.93
C LEU A 400 16.44 -6.52 -4.76
N MET A 401 17.76 -6.64 -4.91
CA MET A 401 18.72 -6.31 -3.86
C MET A 401 18.91 -4.80 -3.68
N ASN A 402 18.88 -4.06 -4.78
CA ASN A 402 19.11 -2.61 -4.78
C ASN A 402 17.89 -1.83 -4.25
N SER A 403 16.67 -2.33 -4.51
CA SER A 403 15.42 -1.71 -4.04
C SER A 403 14.96 -2.19 -2.65
N ALA A 404 15.60 -3.21 -2.08
CA ALA A 404 15.12 -3.82 -0.85
C ALA A 404 15.28 -2.94 0.40
N PRO A 405 14.21 -2.77 1.21
CA PRO A 405 14.33 -2.20 2.55
C PRO A 405 15.02 -3.20 3.49
N TRP A 406 16.35 -3.13 3.56
CA TRP A 406 17.19 -4.10 4.29
C TRP A 406 16.84 -4.25 5.77
N TYR A 407 16.27 -3.23 6.41
CA TYR A 407 15.78 -3.34 7.79
C TYR A 407 14.60 -4.31 7.91
N GLU A 408 13.69 -4.32 6.93
CA GLU A 408 12.54 -5.24 6.91
C GLU A 408 12.98 -6.66 6.63
N VAL A 409 13.91 -6.82 5.67
CA VAL A 409 14.51 -8.11 5.34
C VAL A 409 15.18 -8.70 6.56
N ALA A 410 16.00 -7.93 7.29
CA ALA A 410 16.65 -8.39 8.51
C ALA A 410 15.64 -8.81 9.59
N ALA A 411 14.59 -8.00 9.81
CA ALA A 411 13.51 -8.30 10.74
C ALA A 411 12.74 -9.59 10.36
N LEU A 412 12.47 -9.79 9.07
CA LEU A 412 11.85 -11.01 8.55
C LEU A 412 12.73 -12.25 8.72
N LEU A 413 14.04 -12.14 8.47
CA LEU A 413 14.98 -13.24 8.69
C LEU A 413 15.05 -13.65 10.16
N VAL A 414 15.03 -12.67 11.08
CA VAL A 414 14.94 -12.93 12.53
C VAL A 414 13.63 -13.64 12.85
N LEU A 415 12.50 -13.18 12.29
CA LEU A 415 11.21 -13.83 12.49
C LEU A 415 11.21 -15.28 11.97
N PHE A 416 11.74 -15.54 10.78
CA PHE A 416 11.84 -16.90 10.24
C PHE A 416 12.72 -17.80 11.12
N ALA A 417 13.84 -17.29 11.62
CA ALA A 417 14.68 -18.01 12.57
C ALA A 417 13.93 -18.34 13.87
N LEU A 418 13.15 -17.39 14.40
CA LEU A 418 12.30 -17.61 15.58
C LEU A 418 11.21 -18.66 15.32
N VAL A 419 10.54 -18.59 14.16
CA VAL A 419 9.52 -19.56 13.74
C VAL A 419 10.11 -20.97 13.65
N MET A 420 11.23 -21.13 12.96
CA MET A 420 11.88 -22.43 12.81
C MET A 420 12.42 -22.95 14.14
N THR A 421 12.96 -22.07 14.99
CA THR A 421 13.41 -22.45 16.33
C THR A 421 12.25 -22.92 17.21
N ALA A 422 11.13 -22.19 17.20
CA ALA A 422 9.92 -22.55 17.94
C ALA A 422 9.36 -23.91 17.47
N PHE A 423 9.29 -24.11 16.15
CA PHE A 423 8.79 -25.31 15.51
C PHE A 423 9.68 -26.53 15.76
N LEU A 424 11.01 -26.41 15.63
CA LEU A 424 11.94 -27.53 15.79
C LEU A 424 12.14 -27.90 17.27
N ARG A 425 12.26 -26.93 18.17
CA ARG A 425 12.44 -27.20 19.62
C ARG A 425 11.14 -27.58 20.32
N LYS A 426 9.98 -27.46 19.66
CA LYS A 426 8.65 -27.71 20.23
C LYS A 426 8.43 -26.95 21.55
N SER A 427 9.00 -25.74 21.64
CA SER A 427 9.08 -24.96 22.87
C SER A 427 7.93 -23.95 22.97
N ALA A 428 7.08 -24.11 23.98
CA ALA A 428 5.96 -23.22 24.24
C ALA A 428 6.35 -21.73 24.44
N PRO A 429 7.37 -21.36 25.26
CA PRO A 429 7.72 -19.95 25.46
C PRO A 429 8.21 -19.28 24.16
N ILE A 430 9.07 -19.95 23.38
CA ILE A 430 9.59 -19.39 22.13
C ILE A 430 8.43 -19.15 21.16
N ARG A 431 7.49 -20.09 21.05
CA ARG A 431 6.30 -19.90 20.23
C ARG A 431 5.50 -18.65 20.62
N TRP A 432 5.28 -18.39 21.91
CA TRP A 432 4.55 -17.19 22.33
C TRP A 432 5.30 -15.90 22.00
N VAL A 433 6.64 -15.90 22.11
CA VAL A 433 7.47 -14.77 21.65
C VAL A 433 7.33 -14.58 20.14
N THR A 434 7.41 -15.65 19.35
CA THR A 434 7.22 -15.61 17.90
C THR A 434 5.83 -15.08 17.52
N LEU A 435 4.76 -15.53 18.20
CA LEU A 435 3.40 -15.06 17.95
C LEU A 435 3.23 -13.58 18.29
N ALA A 436 3.82 -13.11 19.40
CA ALA A 436 3.80 -11.70 19.77
C ALA A 436 4.53 -10.85 18.73
N TYR A 437 5.74 -11.26 18.33
CA TYR A 437 6.50 -10.59 17.29
C TYR A 437 5.72 -10.54 15.98
N THR A 438 5.16 -11.67 15.54
CA THR A 438 4.36 -11.75 14.30
C THR A 438 3.16 -10.80 14.35
N LEU A 439 2.42 -10.78 15.46
CA LEU A 439 1.24 -9.93 15.59
C LEU A 439 1.60 -8.45 15.57
N VAL A 440 2.66 -8.04 16.27
CA VAL A 440 3.08 -6.64 16.34
C VAL A 440 3.74 -6.20 15.03
N TYR A 441 4.73 -6.96 14.56
CA TYR A 441 5.54 -6.60 13.41
C TYR A 441 4.78 -6.77 12.09
N LEU A 442 4.30 -7.97 11.76
CA LEU A 442 3.59 -8.20 10.49
C LEU A 442 2.14 -7.68 10.53
N GLY A 443 1.51 -7.66 11.71
CA GLY A 443 0.16 -7.16 11.86
C GLY A 443 0.08 -5.64 11.90
N PHE A 444 0.67 -4.99 12.91
CA PHE A 444 0.46 -3.57 13.16
C PHE A 444 1.55 -2.63 12.64
N TYR A 445 2.78 -3.10 12.46
CA TYR A 445 3.90 -2.25 12.05
C TYR A 445 4.08 -2.20 10.53
N ASN A 446 4.29 -3.35 9.90
CA ASN A 446 4.61 -3.43 8.47
C ASN A 446 3.39 -3.75 7.59
N GLY A 447 2.41 -4.50 8.11
CA GLY A 447 1.26 -4.96 7.32
C GLY A 447 1.59 -6.01 6.24
N THR A 448 2.87 -6.31 5.99
CA THR A 448 3.28 -7.29 4.97
C THR A 448 3.00 -8.72 5.43
N PHE A 449 1.88 -9.30 5.01
CA PHE A 449 1.52 -10.69 5.25
C PHE A 449 0.85 -11.35 4.05
N LEU A 450 0.97 -12.67 3.95
CA LEU A 450 0.30 -13.43 2.90
C LEU A 450 -1.23 -13.43 3.14
N SER A 451 -1.98 -13.12 2.08
CA SER A 451 -3.44 -13.02 2.03
C SER A 451 -3.97 -13.77 0.79
N VAL A 452 -5.29 -13.93 0.66
CA VAL A 452 -5.89 -14.45 -0.57
C VAL A 452 -5.78 -13.47 -1.72
N SER A 453 -5.66 -12.16 -1.45
CA SER A 453 -5.47 -11.17 -2.52
C SER A 453 -4.18 -11.42 -3.29
N HIS A 454 -3.12 -11.90 -2.65
CA HIS A 454 -1.89 -12.32 -3.32
C HIS A 454 -2.10 -13.50 -4.28
N ILE A 455 -3.04 -14.41 -3.95
CA ILE A 455 -3.38 -15.53 -4.84
C ILE A 455 -4.19 -15.01 -6.03
N THR A 456 -5.21 -14.20 -5.79
CA THR A 456 -6.05 -13.66 -6.88
C THR A 456 -5.27 -12.70 -7.77
N ASN A 457 -4.41 -11.85 -7.19
CA ASN A 457 -3.59 -10.90 -7.93
C ASN A 457 -2.44 -11.60 -8.64
N GLY A 458 -1.82 -12.63 -8.05
CA GLY A 458 -0.83 -13.45 -8.74
C GLY A 458 -1.41 -14.21 -9.95
N LEU A 459 -2.69 -14.59 -9.91
CA LEU A 459 -3.39 -15.17 -11.06
C LEU A 459 -3.68 -14.13 -12.15
N LYS A 460 -3.95 -12.86 -11.78
CA LYS A 460 -4.27 -11.78 -12.72
C LYS A 460 -3.02 -11.13 -13.34
N LEU A 461 -2.02 -10.86 -12.52
CA LEU A 461 -0.81 -10.07 -12.85
C LEU A 461 0.42 -10.95 -13.12
N GLY A 462 0.36 -12.24 -12.77
CA GLY A 462 1.47 -13.17 -12.92
C GLY A 462 2.52 -13.10 -11.79
N PRO A 463 3.66 -13.79 -11.96
CA PRO A 463 4.69 -13.90 -10.92
C PRO A 463 5.48 -12.61 -10.68
N SER A 464 5.44 -11.65 -11.60
CA SER A 464 6.09 -10.33 -11.49
C SER A 464 5.67 -9.58 -10.21
N LEU A 465 4.42 -9.75 -9.76
CA LEU A 465 3.92 -9.18 -8.50
C LEU A 465 4.82 -9.49 -7.30
N PHE A 466 5.39 -10.70 -7.26
CA PHE A 466 6.25 -11.14 -6.15
C PHE A 466 7.72 -10.78 -6.38
N LEU A 467 8.13 -10.57 -7.63
CA LEU A 467 9.53 -10.29 -7.99
C LEU A 467 9.91 -8.82 -7.83
N ASN A 468 8.95 -7.94 -7.52
CA ASN A 468 9.18 -6.51 -7.28
C ASN A 468 9.25 -6.15 -5.78
N ASP A 469 8.88 -7.06 -4.88
CA ASP A 469 8.88 -6.84 -3.42
C ASP A 469 9.64 -7.98 -2.74
N LEU A 470 10.89 -7.71 -2.35
CA LEU A 470 11.76 -8.71 -1.73
C LEU A 470 11.19 -9.24 -0.39
N PRO A 471 10.73 -8.40 0.56
CA PRO A 471 10.00 -8.86 1.75
C PRO A 471 8.86 -9.84 1.46
N LEU A 472 7.98 -9.50 0.52
CA LEU A 472 6.85 -10.36 0.14
C LEU A 472 7.33 -11.67 -0.48
N LEU A 473 8.31 -11.62 -1.39
CA LEU A 473 8.92 -12.79 -2.01
C LEU A 473 9.45 -13.77 -0.96
N LEU A 474 10.18 -13.25 0.03
CA LEU A 474 10.72 -14.04 1.12
C LEU A 474 9.62 -14.74 1.94
N ILE A 475 8.51 -14.06 2.24
CA ILE A 475 7.36 -14.64 2.93
C ILE A 475 6.70 -15.74 2.09
N VAL A 476 6.49 -15.50 0.79
CA VAL A 476 5.89 -16.47 -0.14
C VAL A 476 6.76 -17.71 -0.26
N VAL A 477 8.05 -17.55 -0.53
CA VAL A 477 9.01 -18.66 -0.64
C VAL A 477 9.08 -19.44 0.66
N PHE A 478 9.24 -18.76 1.80
CA PHE A 478 9.26 -19.43 3.10
C PHE A 478 7.96 -20.21 3.35
N THR A 479 6.81 -19.63 3.02
CA THR A 479 5.49 -20.26 3.21
C THR A 479 5.31 -21.48 2.33
N ILE A 480 5.69 -21.41 1.05
CA ILE A 480 5.60 -22.53 0.11
C ILE A 480 6.51 -23.67 0.55
N VAL A 481 7.79 -23.37 0.84
CA VAL A 481 8.78 -24.36 1.27
C VAL A 481 8.32 -25.04 2.56
N THR A 482 7.97 -24.28 3.59
CA THR A 482 7.53 -24.88 4.86
C THR A 482 6.24 -25.69 4.71
N THR A 483 5.30 -25.23 3.85
CA THR A 483 4.05 -25.93 3.58
C THR A 483 4.24 -27.25 2.83
N LEU A 484 5.13 -27.27 1.84
CA LEU A 484 5.49 -28.48 1.10
C LEU A 484 6.21 -29.49 1.98
N PHE A 485 7.11 -29.06 2.86
CA PHE A 485 7.89 -30.01 3.66
C PHE A 485 7.13 -30.48 4.90
N TRP A 486 6.61 -29.57 5.73
CA TRP A 486 6.02 -29.89 7.03
C TRP A 486 4.51 -29.66 7.13
N GLY A 487 3.87 -29.12 6.10
CA GLY A 487 2.48 -28.65 6.16
C GLY A 487 2.39 -27.21 6.65
N ARG A 488 1.19 -26.74 7.00
CA ARG A 488 0.86 -25.30 7.14
C ARG A 488 1.47 -24.58 8.36
N VAL A 489 2.81 -24.48 8.43
CA VAL A 489 3.54 -23.77 9.49
C VAL A 489 3.23 -22.27 9.48
N PHE A 490 2.97 -21.67 8.31
CA PHE A 490 2.55 -20.28 8.19
C PHE A 490 1.32 -19.96 9.06
N CYS A 491 0.27 -20.79 8.97
CA CYS A 491 -0.97 -20.59 9.71
C CYS A 491 -0.80 -20.70 11.24
N SER A 492 0.24 -21.38 11.73
CA SER A 492 0.48 -21.47 13.17
C SER A 492 1.29 -20.32 13.73
N SER A 493 2.25 -19.79 12.96
CA SER A 493 3.35 -18.99 13.52
C SER A 493 3.64 -17.69 12.79
N LEU A 494 3.34 -17.57 11.49
CA LEU A 494 3.59 -16.35 10.70
C LEU A 494 2.32 -15.56 10.37
N CYS A 495 1.14 -16.17 10.43
CA CYS A 495 -0.10 -15.46 10.18
C CYS A 495 -0.48 -14.58 11.39
N PRO A 496 -0.51 -13.23 11.27
CA PRO A 496 -0.83 -12.34 12.39
C PRO A 496 -2.26 -12.54 12.88
N PHE A 497 -3.21 -12.84 12.00
CA PHE A 497 -4.59 -13.14 12.39
C PHE A 497 -4.73 -14.51 13.10
N GLY A 498 -3.89 -15.48 12.74
CA GLY A 498 -3.77 -16.73 13.47
C GLY A 498 -3.22 -16.53 14.88
N ALA A 499 -2.23 -15.64 15.02
CA ALA A 499 -1.67 -15.23 16.31
C ALA A 499 -2.72 -14.53 17.17
N LEU A 500 -3.47 -13.58 16.60
CA LEU A 500 -4.56 -12.87 17.28
C LEU A 500 -5.60 -13.83 17.88
N GLN A 501 -6.05 -14.82 17.11
CA GLN A 501 -7.00 -15.84 17.61
C GLN A 501 -6.40 -16.72 18.71
N ASP A 502 -5.10 -17.03 18.67
CA ASP A 502 -4.41 -17.76 19.74
C ASP A 502 -4.34 -16.94 21.02
N PHE A 503 -4.07 -15.63 20.92
CA PHE A 503 -4.11 -14.70 22.06
C PHE A 503 -5.51 -14.61 22.66
N ILE A 504 -6.55 -14.43 21.84
CA ILE A 504 -7.95 -14.45 22.29
C ILE A 504 -8.26 -15.74 23.04
N THR A 505 -7.90 -16.90 22.46
CA THR A 505 -8.15 -18.21 23.08
C THR A 505 -7.41 -18.38 24.41
N ARG A 506 -6.27 -17.70 24.61
CA ARG A 506 -5.51 -17.73 25.85
C ARG A 506 -6.08 -16.80 26.93
N ILE A 507 -6.61 -15.65 26.54
CA ILE A 507 -7.21 -14.65 27.45
C ILE A 507 -8.62 -15.09 27.88
N VAL A 508 -9.40 -15.67 26.96
CA VAL A 508 -10.78 -16.08 27.23
C VAL A 508 -10.82 -17.30 28.16
N PRO A 509 -11.67 -17.30 29.21
CA PRO A 509 -11.82 -18.43 30.11
C PRO A 509 -12.25 -19.72 29.39
N LYS A 510 -11.60 -20.85 29.69
CA LYS A 510 -11.91 -22.17 29.09
C LYS A 510 -13.37 -22.61 29.22
N LYS A 511 -14.12 -22.09 30.19
CA LYS A 511 -15.55 -22.36 30.37
C LYS A 511 -16.43 -21.84 29.24
N TRP A 512 -15.98 -20.83 28.50
CA TRP A 512 -16.71 -20.27 27.35
C TRP A 512 -16.41 -21.02 26.06
N GLN A 513 -15.28 -21.73 26.02
CA GLN A 513 -14.87 -22.52 24.87
C GLN A 513 -15.70 -23.81 24.80
N ARG A 514 -16.35 -24.04 23.66
CA ARG A 514 -17.20 -25.22 23.42
C ARG A 514 -16.66 -26.03 22.24
N GLU A 515 -16.61 -27.34 22.39
CA GLU A 515 -16.34 -28.25 21.28
C GLU A 515 -17.62 -28.45 20.47
N LEU A 516 -17.55 -28.25 19.15
CA LEU A 516 -18.67 -28.54 18.24
C LEU A 516 -18.82 -30.05 18.02
N PRO A 517 -20.06 -30.56 17.84
CA PRO A 517 -20.28 -31.93 17.39
C PRO A 517 -19.53 -32.22 16.08
N GLN A 518 -18.92 -33.40 15.98
CA GLN A 518 -18.03 -33.75 14.87
C GLN A 518 -18.72 -33.68 13.50
N THR A 519 -19.99 -34.07 13.41
CA THR A 519 -20.75 -34.01 12.16
C THR A 519 -20.94 -32.59 11.62
N ILE A 520 -21.10 -31.61 12.51
CA ILE A 520 -21.22 -30.19 12.14
C ILE A 520 -19.84 -29.66 11.78
N HIS A 521 -18.82 -30.03 12.54
CA HIS A 521 -17.43 -29.66 12.22
C HIS A 521 -17.06 -30.09 10.81
N ASP A 522 -17.23 -31.37 10.47
CA ASP A 522 -16.84 -31.94 9.18
C ASP A 522 -17.55 -31.25 8.00
N LYS A 523 -18.83 -30.90 8.14
CA LYS A 523 -19.57 -30.17 7.10
C LYS A 523 -19.14 -28.71 6.99
N ALA A 524 -18.96 -28.03 8.12
CA ALA A 524 -18.60 -26.61 8.15
C ALA A 524 -17.18 -26.36 7.59
N LEU A 525 -16.29 -27.35 7.63
CA LEU A 525 -14.96 -27.26 7.01
C LEU A 525 -15.00 -26.99 5.50
N TYR A 526 -16.06 -27.42 4.80
CA TYR A 526 -16.20 -27.18 3.37
C TYR A 526 -16.51 -25.72 3.01
N ILE A 527 -16.96 -24.90 3.97
CA ILE A 527 -17.33 -23.50 3.73
C ILE A 527 -16.12 -22.70 3.21
N LYS A 528 -14.95 -22.79 3.85
CA LYS A 528 -13.73 -22.09 3.39
C LYS A 528 -13.26 -22.54 2.00
N TYR A 529 -13.53 -23.80 1.60
CA TYR A 529 -13.21 -24.29 0.27
C TYR A 529 -14.19 -23.74 -0.77
N GLY A 530 -15.47 -23.60 -0.41
CA GLY A 530 -16.46 -22.89 -1.21
C GLY A 530 -16.12 -21.41 -1.40
N ILE A 531 -15.68 -20.72 -0.33
CA ILE A 531 -15.20 -19.33 -0.40
C ILE A 531 -13.98 -19.22 -1.31
N LEU A 532 -12.98 -20.10 -1.18
CA LEU A 532 -11.82 -20.10 -2.06
C LEU A 532 -12.22 -20.33 -3.53
N ALA A 533 -13.11 -21.29 -3.79
CA ALA A 533 -13.58 -21.56 -5.15
C ALA A 533 -14.32 -20.36 -5.73
N LEU A 534 -15.18 -19.71 -4.94
CA LEU A 534 -15.86 -18.47 -5.33
C LEU A 534 -14.83 -17.39 -5.71
N LEU A 535 -13.86 -17.11 -4.85
CA LEU A 535 -12.85 -16.07 -5.08
C LEU A 535 -11.98 -16.34 -6.31
N VAL A 536 -11.56 -17.59 -6.53
CA VAL A 536 -10.78 -17.98 -7.71
C VAL A 536 -11.62 -17.87 -8.98
N VAL A 537 -12.86 -18.37 -8.96
CA VAL A 537 -13.76 -18.27 -10.12
C VAL A 537 -14.03 -16.81 -10.46
N THR A 538 -14.37 -15.97 -9.47
CA THR A 538 -14.58 -14.54 -9.71
C THR A 538 -13.32 -13.86 -10.21
N ALA A 539 -12.14 -14.18 -9.67
CA ALA A 539 -10.88 -13.59 -10.12
C ALA A 539 -10.53 -13.94 -11.58
N VAL A 540 -10.92 -15.13 -12.05
CA VAL A 540 -10.67 -15.58 -13.44
C VAL A 540 -11.77 -15.11 -14.40
N THR A 541 -13.02 -15.01 -13.95
CA THR A 541 -14.17 -14.67 -14.81
C THR A 541 -14.48 -13.19 -14.88
N PHE A 542 -14.19 -12.44 -13.81
CA PHE A 542 -14.47 -11.01 -13.69
C PHE A 542 -13.20 -10.29 -13.18
N SER A 543 -12.48 -9.63 -14.09
CA SER A 543 -11.27 -8.87 -13.76
C SER A 543 -11.53 -7.75 -12.74
N ASP A 544 -12.73 -7.16 -12.78
CA ASP A 544 -13.03 -5.92 -12.06
C ASP A 544 -13.74 -6.16 -10.72
N LEU A 545 -14.16 -7.40 -10.44
CA LEU A 545 -14.89 -7.74 -9.21
C LEU A 545 -13.94 -8.27 -8.14
N SER A 546 -13.63 -7.43 -7.14
CA SER A 546 -12.80 -7.81 -5.99
C SER A 546 -13.66 -8.07 -4.74
N LEU A 547 -13.85 -9.34 -4.38
CA LEU A 547 -14.65 -9.74 -3.21
C LEU A 547 -13.81 -10.14 -1.99
N PHE A 548 -12.49 -10.20 -2.10
CA PHE A 548 -11.65 -10.78 -1.05
C PHE A 548 -11.77 -10.05 0.30
N GLN A 549 -11.97 -8.74 0.29
CA GLN A 549 -12.08 -7.89 1.49
C GLN A 549 -13.18 -8.33 2.46
N TYR A 550 -14.29 -8.87 1.94
CA TYR A 550 -15.41 -9.35 2.76
C TYR A 550 -15.13 -10.69 3.43
N PHE A 551 -14.29 -11.51 2.79
CA PHE A 551 -13.95 -12.84 3.28
C PHE A 551 -12.65 -12.85 4.10
N GLU A 552 -11.81 -11.82 3.98
CA GLU A 552 -10.56 -11.65 4.73
C GLU A 552 -10.53 -10.33 5.52
N PRO A 553 -11.24 -10.23 6.66
CA PRO A 553 -11.39 -8.98 7.43
C PRO A 553 -10.14 -8.60 8.23
N PHE A 554 -8.96 -9.15 7.89
CA PHE A 554 -7.72 -8.84 8.60
C PHE A 554 -7.27 -7.41 8.34
N GLY A 555 -7.45 -6.94 7.10
CA GLY A 555 -7.08 -5.58 6.74
C GLY A 555 -7.85 -4.53 7.54
N THR A 556 -9.06 -4.85 7.98
CA THR A 556 -9.89 -3.98 8.81
C THR A 556 -9.23 -3.61 10.13
N ILE A 557 -8.56 -4.55 10.81
CA ILE A 557 -7.91 -4.30 12.10
C ILE A 557 -6.47 -3.77 11.95
N PHE A 558 -5.75 -4.23 10.93
CA PHE A 558 -4.34 -3.91 10.74
C PHE A 558 -4.11 -2.61 9.97
N TYR A 559 -4.99 -2.29 9.01
CA TYR A 559 -4.97 -1.05 8.22
C TYR A 559 -6.11 -0.08 8.58
N PHE A 560 -6.83 -0.34 9.68
CA PHE A 560 -7.89 0.52 10.22
C PHE A 560 -8.92 1.00 9.17
N SER A 561 -9.73 0.08 8.64
CA SER A 561 -10.71 0.41 7.60
C SER A 561 -11.81 1.37 8.09
N ARG A 562 -12.26 2.29 7.22
CA ARG A 562 -13.39 3.21 7.51
C ARG A 562 -14.77 2.56 7.39
N SER A 563 -14.86 1.35 6.80
CA SER A 563 -16.14 0.68 6.57
C SER A 563 -16.70 0.03 7.84
N ALA A 564 -17.83 0.54 8.33
CA ALA A 564 -18.54 -0.03 9.47
C ALA A 564 -18.94 -1.50 9.23
N LEU A 565 -19.28 -1.87 7.99
CA LEU A 565 -19.65 -3.24 7.62
C LEU A 565 -18.47 -4.20 7.85
N LEU A 566 -17.26 -3.82 7.43
CA LEU A 566 -16.07 -4.66 7.62
C LEU A 566 -15.73 -4.82 9.11
N TRP A 567 -15.92 -3.78 9.92
CA TRP A 567 -15.80 -3.87 11.38
C TRP A 567 -16.81 -4.81 12.01
N VAL A 568 -18.06 -4.81 11.53
CA VAL A 568 -19.09 -5.77 11.98
C VAL A 568 -18.68 -7.20 11.62
N ILE A 569 -18.25 -7.45 10.38
CA ILE A 569 -17.79 -8.78 9.94
C ILE A 569 -16.61 -9.26 10.79
N LEU A 570 -15.60 -8.41 10.98
CA LEU A 570 -14.46 -8.69 11.85
C LEU A 570 -14.91 -9.02 13.28
N ALA A 571 -15.75 -8.18 13.87
CA ALA A 571 -16.24 -8.35 15.24
C ALA A 571 -16.98 -9.67 15.41
N LEU A 572 -17.81 -10.07 14.43
CA LEU A 572 -18.49 -11.36 14.43
C LEU A 572 -17.51 -12.54 14.42
N PHE A 573 -16.46 -12.50 13.59
CA PHE A 573 -15.46 -13.56 13.55
C PHE A 573 -14.60 -13.64 14.82
N LEU A 574 -14.20 -12.48 15.38
CA LEU A 574 -13.47 -12.43 16.64
C LEU A 574 -14.34 -12.92 17.80
N LEU A 575 -15.61 -12.52 17.84
CA LEU A 575 -16.58 -12.99 18.83
C LEU A 575 -16.76 -14.51 18.73
N ALA A 576 -16.94 -15.06 17.52
CA ALA A 576 -17.02 -16.50 17.31
C ALA A 576 -15.74 -17.22 17.77
N SER A 577 -14.57 -16.59 17.61
CA SER A 577 -13.27 -17.12 18.06
C SER A 577 -13.13 -17.18 19.58
N THR A 578 -13.98 -16.48 20.35
CA THR A 578 -14.04 -16.62 21.81
C THR A 578 -14.71 -17.92 22.26
N PHE A 579 -15.70 -18.41 21.48
CA PHE A 579 -16.46 -19.62 21.78
C PHE A 579 -15.83 -20.87 21.15
N ILE A 580 -15.25 -20.72 19.96
CA ILE A 580 -14.63 -21.82 19.21
C ILE A 580 -13.19 -21.39 18.86
N SER A 581 -12.20 -22.09 19.40
CA SER A 581 -10.79 -21.79 19.11
C SER A 581 -10.52 -21.79 17.61
N ARG A 582 -9.86 -20.73 17.13
CA ARG A 582 -9.49 -20.54 15.72
C ARG A 582 -10.68 -20.69 14.75
N PHE A 583 -11.86 -20.16 15.12
CA PHE A 583 -13.10 -20.29 14.34
C PHE A 583 -12.91 -19.88 12.87
N TYR A 584 -12.36 -18.70 12.62
CA TYR A 584 -12.17 -18.19 11.27
C TYR A 584 -11.20 -19.07 10.45
N CYS A 585 -10.05 -19.43 11.04
CA CYS A 585 -9.08 -20.30 10.36
C CYS A 585 -9.62 -21.69 10.01
N ARG A 586 -10.61 -22.20 10.77
CA ARG A 586 -11.24 -23.51 10.52
C ARG A 586 -12.28 -23.44 9.41
N TYR A 587 -13.12 -22.40 9.40
CA TYR A 587 -14.36 -22.42 8.62
C TYR A 587 -14.46 -21.37 7.52
N ALA A 588 -13.72 -20.26 7.59
CA ALA A 588 -13.88 -19.14 6.67
C ALA A 588 -12.61 -18.78 5.88
N CYS A 589 -11.41 -19.03 6.42
CA CYS A 589 -10.15 -18.59 5.84
C CYS A 589 -9.84 -19.22 4.47
N PRO A 590 -9.89 -18.45 3.36
CA PRO A 590 -9.64 -18.99 2.02
C PRO A 590 -8.15 -19.28 1.78
N LEU A 591 -7.24 -18.44 2.28
CA LEU A 591 -5.80 -18.72 2.26
C LEU A 591 -5.47 -20.03 2.99
N GLY A 592 -6.11 -20.27 4.14
CA GLY A 592 -5.95 -21.51 4.91
C GLY A 592 -6.46 -22.75 4.16
N ALA A 593 -7.51 -22.59 3.34
CA ALA A 593 -7.99 -23.64 2.44
C ALA A 593 -6.98 -23.93 1.32
N ALA A 594 -6.44 -22.90 0.67
CA ALA A 594 -5.43 -23.02 -0.38
C ALA A 594 -4.17 -23.75 0.13
N LEU A 595 -3.61 -23.27 1.25
CA LEU A 595 -2.47 -23.93 1.91
C LEU A 595 -2.82 -25.34 2.42
N GLY A 596 -4.11 -25.61 2.69
CA GLY A 596 -4.59 -26.94 3.09
C GLY A 596 -4.47 -27.95 1.95
N VAL A 597 -4.84 -27.53 0.74
CA VAL A 597 -4.70 -28.35 -0.48
C VAL A 597 -3.22 -28.62 -0.75
N THR A 598 -2.36 -27.59 -0.74
CA THR A 598 -0.93 -27.76 -1.02
C THR A 598 -0.24 -28.63 0.03
N SER A 599 -0.62 -28.51 1.31
CA SER A 599 -0.05 -29.33 2.39
C SER A 599 -0.30 -30.83 2.25
N PHE A 600 -1.26 -31.28 1.43
CA PHE A 600 -1.50 -32.70 1.21
C PHE A 600 -0.25 -33.44 0.67
N LEU A 601 0.58 -32.75 -0.10
CA LEU A 601 1.83 -33.26 -0.68
C LEU A 601 2.97 -33.41 0.34
N SER A 602 2.78 -32.97 1.59
CA SER A 602 3.85 -32.96 2.59
C SER A 602 4.30 -34.35 3.04
N PRO A 603 5.62 -34.65 2.97
CA PRO A 603 6.18 -35.92 3.42
C PRO A 603 6.33 -35.99 4.95
N PHE A 604 6.60 -34.88 5.64
CA PHE A 604 6.90 -34.86 7.08
C PHE A 604 5.63 -34.71 7.94
N ARG A 605 4.85 -35.79 7.99
CA ARG A 605 3.61 -35.87 8.79
C ARG A 605 3.86 -36.26 10.25
N ILE A 606 2.95 -35.83 11.14
CA ILE A 606 2.98 -36.23 12.56
C ILE A 606 2.66 -37.73 12.66
N LYS A 607 3.62 -38.52 13.16
CA LYS A 607 3.42 -39.96 13.38
C LYS A 607 2.58 -40.19 14.63
N ARG A 608 1.62 -41.13 14.55
CA ARG A 608 0.70 -41.51 15.63
C ARG A 608 0.77 -43.00 15.86
N VAL A 609 0.50 -43.40 17.10
CA VAL A 609 0.50 -44.81 17.56
C VAL A 609 -0.90 -45.26 17.95
N GLN A 610 -1.18 -46.56 17.95
CA GLN A 610 -2.52 -47.09 18.19
C GLN A 610 -3.08 -46.74 19.58
N GLN A 611 -2.21 -46.57 20.59
CA GLN A 611 -2.58 -46.15 21.95
C GLN A 611 -3.24 -44.75 21.98
N CYS A 612 -3.14 -43.98 20.89
CA CYS A 612 -3.81 -42.70 20.74
C CYS A 612 -5.35 -42.80 20.71
N GLU A 613 -5.89 -43.98 20.40
CA GLU A 613 -7.32 -44.23 20.45
C GLU A 613 -7.89 -44.04 21.86
N VAL A 614 -7.09 -44.37 22.88
CA VAL A 614 -7.49 -44.36 24.29
C VAL A 614 -7.03 -43.09 25.01
N CYS A 615 -5.80 -42.64 24.79
CA CYS A 615 -5.19 -41.53 25.55
C CYS A 615 -5.90 -40.18 25.32
N LYS A 616 -6.43 -39.93 24.10
CA LYS A 616 -7.19 -38.72 23.69
C LYS A 616 -6.61 -37.34 24.03
N VAL A 617 -5.41 -37.24 24.65
CA VAL A 617 -4.78 -35.97 25.07
C VAL A 617 -4.56 -35.02 23.89
N CYS A 618 -4.03 -35.53 22.78
CA CYS A 618 -3.78 -34.73 21.58
C CYS A 618 -5.07 -34.29 20.88
N GLU A 619 -6.07 -35.18 20.84
CA GLU A 619 -7.40 -34.89 20.29
C GLU A 619 -8.06 -33.75 21.06
N LYS A 620 -8.07 -33.82 22.39
CA LYS A 620 -8.61 -32.78 23.27
C LYS A 620 -7.82 -31.48 23.29
N SER A 621 -6.54 -31.51 22.90
CA SER A 621 -5.69 -30.32 22.88
C SER A 621 -5.55 -29.70 21.49
N CYS A 622 -6.16 -30.29 20.45
CA CYS A 622 -6.04 -29.80 19.08
C CYS A 622 -6.95 -28.57 18.87
N PRO A 623 -6.40 -27.36 18.62
CA PRO A 623 -7.22 -26.16 18.49
C PRO A 623 -8.11 -26.19 17.23
N THR A 624 -7.70 -26.91 16.19
CA THR A 624 -8.44 -27.03 14.93
C THR A 624 -9.31 -28.28 14.83
N GLY A 625 -9.29 -29.15 15.83
CA GLY A 625 -10.05 -30.41 15.81
C GLY A 625 -9.61 -31.42 14.74
N ALA A 626 -8.42 -31.26 14.16
CA ALA A 626 -7.92 -32.11 13.07
C ALA A 626 -7.55 -33.55 13.47
N ILE A 627 -7.57 -33.88 14.77
CA ILE A 627 -7.11 -35.18 15.30
C ILE A 627 -8.31 -36.03 15.71
N ARG A 628 -8.36 -37.28 15.24
CA ARG A 628 -9.40 -38.27 15.58
C ARG A 628 -8.74 -39.61 15.94
N GLY A 629 -8.59 -39.88 17.23
CA GLY A 629 -7.88 -41.07 17.73
C GLY A 629 -6.47 -41.15 17.13
N PRO A 630 -6.12 -42.21 16.40
CA PRO A 630 -4.83 -42.33 15.72
C PRO A 630 -4.74 -41.50 14.42
N ALA A 631 -5.85 -41.11 13.80
CA ALA A 631 -5.87 -40.39 12.53
C ALA A 631 -5.72 -38.87 12.69
N ILE A 632 -5.06 -38.23 11.73
CA ILE A 632 -4.96 -36.78 11.62
C ILE A 632 -5.41 -36.37 10.23
N ASP A 633 -6.39 -35.48 10.15
CA ASP A 633 -6.71 -34.79 8.91
C ASP A 633 -5.64 -33.72 8.64
N PHE A 634 -4.72 -34.03 7.72
CA PHE A 634 -3.58 -33.16 7.45
C PHE A 634 -4.00 -31.85 6.78
N LYS A 635 -5.08 -31.84 6.00
CA LYS A 635 -5.64 -30.64 5.36
C LYS A 635 -6.19 -29.65 6.40
N GLU A 636 -6.52 -30.14 7.60
CA GLU A 636 -7.05 -29.36 8.73
C GLU A 636 -6.02 -29.13 9.85
N CYS A 637 -4.89 -29.83 9.82
CA CYS A 637 -3.78 -29.59 10.72
C CYS A 637 -3.07 -28.28 10.34
N VAL A 638 -2.99 -27.32 11.27
CA VAL A 638 -2.25 -26.05 11.08
C VAL A 638 -0.81 -26.14 11.58
N ARG A 639 -0.29 -27.33 11.91
CA ARG A 639 1.08 -27.54 12.41
C ARG A 639 1.48 -26.55 13.52
N CYS A 640 0.62 -26.45 14.53
CA CYS A 640 0.84 -25.59 15.69
C CYS A 640 1.62 -26.26 16.82
N ASP A 641 1.93 -27.55 16.75
CA ASP A 641 2.70 -28.29 17.76
C ASP A 641 2.13 -28.28 19.20
N VAL A 642 0.88 -27.86 19.40
CA VAL A 642 0.23 -27.92 20.73
C VAL A 642 0.13 -29.37 21.22
N CYS A 643 -0.22 -30.29 20.33
CA CYS A 643 -0.31 -31.71 20.68
C CYS A 643 1.07 -32.30 21.03
N GLU A 644 2.11 -31.97 20.24
CA GLU A 644 3.47 -32.45 20.45
C GLU A 644 4.09 -31.87 21.73
N SER A 645 3.96 -30.56 21.97
CA SER A 645 4.41 -29.92 23.21
C SER A 645 3.68 -30.47 24.45
N LYS A 646 2.36 -30.70 24.36
CA LYS A 646 1.58 -31.31 25.46
C LYS A 646 2.00 -32.75 25.74
N LEU A 647 2.36 -33.52 24.73
CA LEU A 647 2.90 -34.88 24.90
C LEU A 647 4.23 -34.84 25.65
N ILE A 648 5.15 -33.94 25.25
CA ILE A 648 6.46 -33.79 25.92
C ILE A 648 6.27 -33.37 27.39
N THR A 649 5.43 -32.36 27.66
CA THR A 649 5.21 -31.87 29.04
C THR A 649 4.49 -32.91 29.92
N LYS A 650 3.66 -33.78 29.34
CA LYS A 650 2.90 -34.81 30.07
C LYS A 650 3.50 -36.21 29.94
N ALA A 651 4.71 -36.35 29.41
CA ALA A 651 5.40 -37.62 29.33
C ALA A 651 5.53 -38.21 30.75
N GLY A 652 5.04 -39.44 30.94
CA GLY A 652 5.06 -40.12 32.25
C GLY A 652 4.00 -39.68 33.28
N VAL A 653 3.05 -38.78 32.94
CA VAL A 653 2.05 -38.23 33.89
C VAL A 653 0.75 -39.05 33.94
N CYS A 654 0.57 -40.06 33.09
CA CYS A 654 -0.60 -40.93 33.14
C CYS A 654 -0.58 -41.79 34.41
N LYS A 655 -1.57 -41.58 35.30
CA LYS A 655 -1.76 -42.36 36.54
C LYS A 655 -2.17 -43.82 36.32
N HIS A 656 -2.59 -44.18 35.11
CA HIS A 656 -2.97 -45.54 34.75
C HIS A 656 -1.96 -46.08 33.74
N SER A 657 -1.57 -47.35 33.89
CA SER A 657 -0.79 -48.02 32.86
C SER A 657 -1.62 -48.06 31.58
N VAL A 658 -0.98 -47.81 30.44
CA VAL A 658 -1.67 -47.78 29.15
C VAL A 658 -2.25 -49.17 28.83
N GLU A 659 -1.58 -50.23 29.28
CA GLU A 659 -2.07 -51.62 29.23
C GLU A 659 -3.39 -51.81 30.00
N ASP A 660 -3.50 -51.29 31.23
CA ASP A 660 -4.73 -51.42 32.04
C ASP A 660 -5.92 -50.68 31.45
N VAL A 661 -5.69 -49.52 30.82
CA VAL A 661 -6.76 -48.75 30.17
C VAL A 661 -7.20 -49.43 28.87
N MET A 662 -6.25 -50.00 28.12
CA MET A 662 -6.54 -50.74 26.88
C MET A 662 -7.33 -52.03 27.16
N ALA A 663 -7.03 -52.76 28.23
CA ALA A 663 -7.78 -53.96 28.65
C ALA A 663 -9.25 -53.69 29.01
N ARG A 664 -9.59 -52.44 29.40
CA ARG A 664 -10.96 -52.03 29.74
C ARG A 664 -11.79 -51.62 28.52
N HIS A 665 -11.18 -51.44 27.35
CA HIS A 665 -11.84 -51.04 26.12
C HIS A 665 -12.30 -52.29 25.33
N LYS A 666 -13.61 -52.60 25.35
CA LYS A 666 -14.20 -53.83 24.77
C LYS A 666 -13.92 -54.07 23.27
N SER A 667 -13.43 -53.08 22.53
CA SER A 667 -13.17 -53.14 21.08
C SER A 667 -11.70 -53.30 20.71
N TRP A 668 -10.77 -53.40 21.68
CA TRP A 668 -9.34 -53.44 21.40
C TRP A 668 -8.83 -54.89 21.28
N THR A 669 -8.33 -55.25 20.09
CA THR A 669 -7.59 -56.50 19.86
C THR A 669 -6.09 -56.21 19.78
N PRO A 670 -5.24 -56.88 20.58
CA PRO A 670 -3.78 -56.71 20.49
C PRO A 670 -3.28 -57.14 19.12
N VAL A 671 -2.59 -56.25 18.40
CA VAL A 671 -1.75 -56.64 17.26
C VAL A 671 -0.39 -57.02 17.84
N THR A 672 -0.12 -58.33 17.90
CA THR A 672 1.23 -58.82 18.17
C THR A 672 2.11 -58.47 16.98
N VAL A 673 2.99 -57.50 17.14
CA VAL A 673 4.10 -57.29 16.21
C VAL A 673 5.08 -58.43 16.46
N THR A 674 5.03 -59.48 15.65
CA THR A 674 6.13 -60.45 15.56
C THR A 674 7.36 -59.71 15.04
N GLY A 675 8.45 -59.82 15.79
CA GLY A 675 9.66 -59.02 15.66
C GLY A 675 10.44 -59.18 14.36
#